data_AF-A0A7C1W9C4-F1
#
_entry.id   AF-A0A7C1W9C4-F1
#
_cell.length_a   1.000
_cell.length_b   1.000
_cell.length_c   1.000
_cell.angle_alpha   90.00
_cell.angle_beta   90.00
_cell.angle_gamma   90.00
#
_symmetry.space_group_name_H-M   'P 1'
#
loop_
_entity.id
_entity.type
_entity.pdbx_description
1 polymer ?
#
loop_
_entity_poly.entity_id
_entity_poly.type
_entity_poly.pdbx_seq_one_letter_code
_entity_poly.pdbx_strand_id
1 'polypeptide(L)'
;MPAPTYPGVPIDNAVESLKTPPFSREAEQSVLGGLMLNNEAWISIADLLTETDFYQSEHQILFRAIKSLSEEGHPCDPVTLSEWLQRHNQLDAIGGGPYLGLLASNTPSAANIVAYAEIVRDRSILRQMVRVGTNIMESAFNTQGRKTTQLLDNAEKMVFEIAELGARGQGGFVKIDKVLTDTLARIDILSQQEGNITGIPTNFNEFDNLTSGLQSSDLIIVAGRPSMGKCIASDCKIVLADGSLATIADIYQRQKAQLLTLGQDYQFLMTQPTDFIDDGIKPVFRVTTQLGRVIETTLTHPFLTLQGWHPLSEITVGDKIAVPRKIEVFGKETLRECQIKLLAYLIGDGNLTGSQPRLTNSHPQIQKDFIGAVEQFKNPLTQGLEELLGLWEKNAKSKLIPSIVFKLQPAQIALFLNRLFAINGWASVLHRGQVQLGYCNDCYELIRQVQHLLLRFGIIASIKQCTINHSHRQAWQLDILDAESLQIFIDKIGIFAKEKALSEIQAAISNNQSNHNPISTDIREQIAWDEIKAIEPIGFKQVYDLTIPNTHNFVANDICVHNTSFAMNIAEHVAVELKIPVAVFSMEMSDEQLAMRLISSLAKVNLQNVRTGILNDDQWDQITRAVSQLESAPLFIDDTPALSPTELRARVRRLAREHGKLGLVVIDYLQLMQVPDTKESRANEVSEISRSLKSLAKELNVPVMALSQLNRSLEQRTDKRPKMSDLRESGCLHGDSLVTCADTGARVLIRDLVGRTDFYVWGLNTQTMRLERAKVSRAFCTGIKPVFRLTTRLGRTIRATGNHKFYTPDGWKRLDELKTGDYLALPRRIPAPKKITPKTEAELALLGHLIGDGCTLPTHAIQYTTREKDLAELVAQLAVEIFGSFVAPRINAERSWFQVYLSSTRQHTHGVKSVVSEWLDRLGILGLRSYEKRVPKQVFQQSNEGVATFLRHLWVTDGCICLNKIYPNVYYATSSYHLAFDIQSLLLRLGINARVSRVPQPNKGRDQYHVILQGQTDILRFADLVGTVGEYKTQSLAQVREFFGVNKAISKRDVIPNNLWKKTAVMAMQQVGMTHAQFCQKMGTSDSSQRLIFTHNLTRERALRVANALQSDELKKMAQSDIYWDRIATNEPAGEEKVFDLTVPTVHNFTANNLTVSNSIEQDSDLIVFIYRDEVYNEDSPDKGLAEIIIAKQRNGPIGTRHLSFRGNLTKFENSTPNDSYYGE
;
A
#
# COMPACT_ATOMS: atom_id res chain seq x y z
N MET A 1 53.06 -4.41 15.98
CA MET A 1 53.49 -3.14 16.61
C MET A 1 52.67 -2.93 17.87
N PRO A 2 53.25 -2.51 18.99
CA PRO A 2 52.48 -1.99 20.13
C PRO A 2 51.91 -0.61 19.80
N ALA A 3 50.75 -0.27 20.35
CA ALA A 3 50.13 1.04 20.19
C ALA A 3 50.85 2.12 21.03
N PRO A 4 50.88 3.39 20.60
CA PRO A 4 51.56 4.46 21.33
C PRO A 4 50.84 4.84 22.62
N THR A 5 51.58 4.88 23.72
CA THR A 5 51.15 5.47 25.00
C THR A 5 51.30 6.98 24.96
N TYR A 6 50.19 7.71 25.17
CA TYR A 6 50.24 9.16 25.41
C TYR A 6 50.56 9.46 26.88
N PRO A 7 51.33 10.53 27.18
CA PRO A 7 51.66 10.89 28.56
C PRO A 7 50.44 11.46 29.28
N GLY A 8 50.21 11.00 30.52
CA GLY A 8 49.10 11.49 31.34
C GLY A 8 49.32 12.94 31.78
N VAL A 9 48.30 13.78 31.58
CA VAL A 9 48.15 15.04 32.32
C VAL A 9 47.86 14.67 33.78
N PRO A 10 48.56 15.25 34.78
CA PRO A 10 48.25 14.99 36.18
C PRO A 10 46.89 15.62 36.51
N ILE A 11 45.86 14.78 36.62
CA ILE A 11 44.55 15.19 37.12
C ILE A 11 44.69 15.40 38.64
N ASP A 12 44.21 16.54 39.10
CA ASP A 12 44.27 16.92 40.50
C ASP A 12 43.35 16.00 41.34
N ASN A 13 43.97 15.09 42.11
CA ASN A 13 43.28 14.09 42.93
C ASN A 13 42.35 14.70 43.99
N ALA A 14 42.39 16.02 44.22
CA ALA A 14 41.42 16.72 45.06
C ALA A 14 39.98 16.68 44.49
N VAL A 15 39.80 16.66 43.16
CA VAL A 15 38.47 16.76 42.53
C VAL A 15 37.74 15.43 42.47
N GLU A 16 38.46 14.31 42.42
CA GLU A 16 37.84 12.98 42.25
C GLU A 16 37.09 12.49 43.51
N SER A 17 37.40 13.08 44.67
CA SER A 17 36.70 12.82 45.95
C SER A 17 35.30 13.43 46.05
N LEU A 18 34.88 14.26 45.09
CA LEU A 18 33.62 15.04 45.14
C LEU A 18 32.53 14.59 44.15
N LYS A 19 32.68 13.44 43.47
CA LYS A 19 31.63 12.86 42.61
C LYS A 19 30.51 12.15 43.42
N THR A 20 29.88 12.86 44.34
CA THR A 20 28.64 12.38 44.98
C THR A 20 27.44 12.57 44.03
N PRO A 21 26.47 11.64 43.98
CA PRO A 21 25.25 11.85 43.20
C PRO A 21 24.47 13.07 43.71
N PRO A 22 23.83 13.91 42.86
CA PRO A 22 23.15 15.11 43.33
C PRO A 22 22.01 14.84 44.35
N PHE A 23 22.07 15.47 45.53
CA PHE A 23 21.00 15.46 46.53
C PHE A 23 20.93 16.82 47.27
N SER A 24 19.86 17.07 48.00
CA SER A 24 19.80 18.15 49.01
C SER A 24 19.06 17.61 50.23
N ARG A 25 19.78 17.54 51.36
CA ARG A 25 19.24 16.98 52.59
C ARG A 25 18.23 17.92 53.24
N GLU A 26 18.51 19.22 53.16
CA GLU A 26 17.68 20.29 53.73
C GLU A 26 16.29 20.32 53.06
N ALA A 27 16.25 20.16 51.74
CA ALA A 27 15.00 20.10 50.98
C ALA A 27 14.19 18.83 51.33
N GLU A 28 14.82 17.66 51.36
CA GLU A 28 14.15 16.40 51.75
C GLU A 28 13.56 16.49 53.17
N GLN A 29 14.32 17.03 54.12
CA GLN A 29 13.86 17.22 55.51
C GLN A 29 12.70 18.23 55.59
N SER A 30 12.77 19.33 54.83
CA SER A 30 11.71 20.35 54.80
C SER A 30 10.42 19.87 54.15
N VAL A 31 10.49 18.97 53.15
CA VAL A 31 9.30 18.31 52.59
C VAL A 31 8.67 17.37 53.61
N LEU A 32 9.46 16.49 54.24
CA LEU A 32 8.94 15.51 55.18
C LEU A 32 8.34 16.16 56.43
N GLY A 33 9.04 17.12 57.05
CA GLY A 33 8.49 17.86 58.18
C GLY A 33 7.33 18.77 57.78
N GLY A 34 7.33 19.33 56.56
CA GLY A 34 6.19 20.07 56.01
C GLY A 34 4.91 19.23 55.93
N LEU A 35 5.01 17.96 55.48
CA LEU A 35 3.90 17.01 55.44
C LEU A 35 3.41 16.58 56.84
N MET A 36 4.29 16.64 57.86
CA MET A 36 3.93 16.39 59.27
C MET A 36 3.25 17.59 59.95
N LEU A 37 3.41 18.80 59.39
CA LEU A 37 2.83 20.04 59.91
C LEU A 37 1.55 20.46 59.17
N ASN A 38 1.43 20.12 57.89
CA ASN A 38 0.26 20.41 57.07
C ASN A 38 -0.09 19.20 56.18
N ASN A 39 -1.09 18.44 56.59
CA ASN A 39 -1.55 17.26 55.87
C ASN A 39 -2.23 17.57 54.53
N GLU A 40 -2.83 18.76 54.36
CA GLU A 40 -3.47 19.14 53.09
C GLU A 40 -2.47 19.26 51.94
N ALA A 41 -1.21 19.61 52.26
CA ALA A 41 -0.13 19.68 51.29
C ALA A 41 0.17 18.33 50.62
N TRP A 42 -0.24 17.19 51.21
CA TRP A 42 -0.10 15.87 50.61
C TRP A 42 -0.69 15.81 49.19
N ILE A 43 -1.80 16.50 48.94
CA ILE A 43 -2.48 16.52 47.62
C ILE A 43 -1.54 17.05 46.53
N SER A 44 -0.79 18.12 46.81
CA SER A 44 0.15 18.71 45.85
C SER A 44 1.47 17.95 45.74
N ILE A 45 1.92 17.32 46.83
CA ILE A 45 3.22 16.62 46.86
C ILE A 45 3.13 15.20 46.30
N ALA A 46 1.99 14.51 46.45
CA ALA A 46 1.79 13.14 45.96
C ALA A 46 1.85 13.02 44.42
N ASP A 47 1.44 14.08 43.70
CA ASP A 47 1.56 14.14 42.24
C ASP A 47 3.01 14.43 41.78
N LEU A 48 3.81 15.12 42.61
CA LEU A 48 5.15 15.60 42.26
C LEU A 48 6.28 14.64 42.66
N LEU A 49 6.18 13.98 43.82
CA LEU A 49 7.24 13.15 44.40
C LEU A 49 6.81 11.70 44.65
N THR A 50 7.78 10.80 44.54
CA THR A 50 7.67 9.39 44.90
C THR A 50 8.74 8.99 45.90
N GLU A 51 8.57 7.87 46.59
CA GLU A 51 9.56 7.37 47.56
C GLU A 51 10.98 7.24 46.97
N THR A 52 11.11 6.93 45.67
CA THR A 52 12.40 6.81 44.97
C THR A 52 13.11 8.14 44.68
N ASP A 53 12.45 9.28 44.90
CA ASP A 53 13.03 10.61 44.66
C ASP A 53 13.86 11.13 45.84
N PHE A 54 13.70 10.54 47.03
CA PHE A 54 14.52 10.83 48.20
C PHE A 54 15.84 10.03 48.12
N TYR A 55 16.96 10.69 48.40
CA TYR A 55 18.28 10.07 48.37
C TYR A 55 18.57 9.23 49.61
N GLN A 56 18.13 9.67 50.80
CA GLN A 56 18.34 8.95 52.05
C GLN A 56 17.28 7.84 52.23
N SER A 57 17.71 6.60 52.48
CA SER A 57 16.85 5.43 52.72
C SER A 57 15.78 5.68 53.78
N GLU A 58 16.15 6.39 54.83
CA GLU A 58 15.35 6.80 55.97
C GLU A 58 14.19 7.70 55.51
N HIS A 59 14.46 8.62 54.59
CA HIS A 59 13.47 9.50 53.99
C HIS A 59 12.53 8.76 53.02
N GLN A 60 13.00 7.73 52.30
CA GLN A 60 12.15 6.87 51.49
C GLN A 60 11.13 6.11 52.35
N ILE A 61 11.56 5.58 53.49
CA ILE A 61 10.70 4.89 54.48
C ILE A 61 9.68 5.88 55.07
N LEU A 62 10.11 7.08 55.45
CA LEU A 62 9.23 8.14 55.94
C LEU A 62 8.16 8.55 54.93
N PHE A 63 8.53 8.79 53.68
CA PHE A 63 7.58 9.17 52.64
C PHE A 63 6.56 8.05 52.37
N ARG A 64 6.98 6.78 52.42
CA ARG A 64 6.08 5.62 52.32
C ARG A 64 5.11 5.53 53.51
N ALA A 65 5.57 5.80 54.73
CA ALA A 65 4.72 5.81 55.92
C ALA A 65 3.66 6.93 55.86
N ILE A 66 4.08 8.15 55.48
CA ILE A 66 3.19 9.29 55.25
C ILE A 66 2.17 8.95 54.15
N LYS A 67 2.61 8.31 53.07
CA LYS A 67 1.73 7.87 51.98
C LYS A 67 0.63 6.92 52.48
N SER A 68 0.98 5.85 53.22
CA SER A 68 0.01 4.87 53.71
C SER A 68 -1.04 5.51 54.61
N LEU A 69 -0.59 6.30 55.59
CA LEU A 69 -1.47 7.01 56.53
C LEU A 69 -2.41 8.00 55.81
N SER A 70 -1.89 8.77 54.85
CA SER A 70 -2.69 9.70 54.05
C SER A 70 -3.69 9.00 53.12
N GLU A 71 -3.34 7.85 52.52
CA GLU A 71 -4.25 7.03 51.70
C GLU A 71 -5.34 6.35 52.55
N GLU A 72 -5.03 6.00 53.80
CA GLU A 72 -5.97 5.47 54.80
C GLU A 72 -6.86 6.56 55.45
N GLY A 73 -6.59 7.85 55.17
CA GLY A 73 -7.33 8.98 55.72
C GLY A 73 -7.00 9.32 57.18
N HIS A 74 -5.85 8.85 57.69
CA HIS A 74 -5.34 9.18 59.01
C HIS A 74 -4.45 10.43 58.99
N PRO A 75 -4.46 11.26 60.05
CA PRO A 75 -3.56 12.41 60.14
C PRO A 75 -2.11 11.94 60.29
N CYS A 76 -1.19 12.56 59.52
CA CYS A 76 0.24 12.30 59.58
C CYS A 76 0.91 13.38 60.43
N ASP A 77 1.25 13.04 61.68
CA ASP A 77 2.04 13.88 62.58
C ASP A 77 3.19 13.04 63.18
N PRO A 78 4.15 13.63 63.92
CA PRO A 78 5.28 12.87 64.47
C PRO A 78 4.87 11.72 65.42
N VAL A 79 3.69 11.77 66.03
CA VAL A 79 3.18 10.72 66.94
C VAL A 79 2.55 9.59 66.13
N THR A 80 1.65 9.90 65.19
CA THR A 80 0.99 8.87 64.37
C THR A 80 1.98 8.14 63.44
N LEU A 81 2.97 8.87 62.90
CA LEU A 81 4.08 8.26 62.17
C LEU A 81 4.95 7.38 63.05
N SER A 82 5.28 7.82 64.28
CA SER A 82 6.06 7.00 65.21
C SER A 82 5.33 5.68 65.53
N GLU A 83 4.01 5.73 65.74
CA GLU A 83 3.20 4.52 66.00
C GLU A 83 3.14 3.60 64.77
N TRP A 84 2.88 4.15 63.58
CA TRP A 84 2.85 3.36 62.34
C TRP A 84 4.19 2.67 62.07
N LEU A 85 5.30 3.40 62.22
CA LEU A 85 6.66 2.87 62.04
C LEU A 85 7.03 1.84 63.11
N GLN A 86 6.56 1.99 64.35
CA GLN A 86 6.78 1.02 65.41
C GLN A 86 6.01 -0.29 65.13
N ARG A 87 4.74 -0.21 64.69
CA ARG A 87 3.94 -1.37 64.29
C ARG A 87 4.57 -2.15 63.12
N HIS A 88 5.32 -1.49 62.25
CA HIS A 88 6.02 -2.09 61.11
C HIS A 88 7.50 -2.42 61.36
N ASN A 89 8.01 -2.29 62.60
CA ASN A 89 9.43 -2.48 62.96
C ASN A 89 10.43 -1.65 62.12
N GLN A 90 10.04 -0.42 61.75
CA GLN A 90 10.86 0.51 60.94
C GLN A 90 11.31 1.76 61.71
N LEU A 91 10.83 1.97 62.95
CA LEU A 91 11.13 3.16 63.75
C LEU A 91 12.64 3.31 64.06
N ASP A 92 13.33 2.22 64.39
CA ASP A 92 14.77 2.26 64.68
C ASP A 92 15.60 2.55 63.42
N ALA A 93 15.12 2.12 62.24
CA ALA A 93 15.81 2.29 60.96
C ALA A 93 15.84 3.74 60.46
N ILE A 94 15.01 4.63 61.02
CA ILE A 94 14.97 6.07 60.68
C ILE A 94 15.62 6.97 61.75
N GLY A 95 16.23 6.40 62.80
CA GLY A 95 16.77 7.17 63.93
C GLY A 95 15.80 7.42 65.10
N GLY A 96 14.66 6.73 65.13
CA GLY A 96 13.70 6.76 66.24
C GLY A 96 12.80 7.99 66.31
N GLY A 97 11.85 7.96 67.25
CA GLY A 97 10.88 9.05 67.48
C GLY A 97 11.47 10.47 67.61
N PRO A 98 12.65 10.67 68.25
CA PRO A 98 13.30 11.99 68.31
C PRO A 98 13.64 12.58 66.93
N TYR A 99 13.93 11.76 65.92
CA TYR A 99 14.21 12.25 64.57
C TYR A 99 12.97 12.84 63.90
N LEU A 100 11.79 12.25 64.12
CA LEU A 100 10.51 12.80 63.62
C LEU A 100 10.22 14.19 64.20
N GLY A 101 10.43 14.37 65.51
CA GLY A 101 10.32 15.67 66.17
C GLY A 101 11.29 16.71 65.61
N LEU A 102 12.53 16.30 65.30
CA LEU A 102 13.54 17.16 64.69
C LEU A 102 13.17 17.61 63.27
N LEU A 103 12.59 16.71 62.45
CA LEU A 103 12.11 17.05 61.09
C LEU A 103 10.98 18.08 61.14
N ALA A 104 10.00 17.87 62.02
CA ALA A 104 8.90 18.81 62.22
C ALA A 104 9.40 20.18 62.73
N SER A 105 10.35 20.22 63.67
CA SER A 105 10.85 21.49 64.22
C SER A 105 11.80 22.26 63.29
N ASN A 106 12.55 21.57 62.42
CA ASN A 106 13.53 22.21 61.53
C ASN A 106 12.94 22.66 60.19
N THR A 107 11.66 22.42 59.92
CA THR A 107 11.01 22.84 58.67
C THR A 107 10.76 24.36 58.68
N PRO A 108 11.36 25.16 57.77
CA PRO A 108 11.30 26.64 57.87
C PRO A 108 9.89 27.23 57.69
N SER A 109 9.09 26.63 56.81
CA SER A 109 7.67 26.95 56.62
C SER A 109 6.99 25.87 55.78
N ALA A 110 5.84 25.38 56.24
CA ALA A 110 5.01 24.45 55.46
C ALA A 110 4.40 25.10 54.20
N ALA A 111 4.38 26.43 54.09
CA ALA A 111 3.82 27.13 52.92
C ALA A 111 4.68 26.96 51.65
N ASN A 112 5.99 26.76 51.80
CA ASN A 112 6.94 26.64 50.69
C ASN A 112 7.24 25.18 50.29
N ILE A 113 6.43 24.23 50.78
CA ILE A 113 6.67 22.79 50.64
C ILE A 113 6.77 22.33 49.18
N VAL A 114 6.02 22.95 48.26
CA VAL A 114 6.08 22.66 46.81
C VAL A 114 7.46 23.01 46.24
N ALA A 115 8.01 24.18 46.57
CA ALA A 115 9.34 24.59 46.09
C ALA A 115 10.46 23.68 46.64
N TYR A 116 10.35 23.22 47.89
CA TYR A 116 11.28 22.22 48.42
C TYR A 116 11.14 20.87 47.70
N ALA A 117 9.92 20.47 47.33
CA ALA A 117 9.69 19.25 46.59
C ALA A 117 10.17 19.32 45.13
N GLU A 118 10.06 20.47 44.47
CA GLU A 118 10.69 20.73 43.16
C GLU A 118 12.22 20.57 43.26
N ILE A 119 12.86 21.08 44.31
CA ILE A 119 14.30 20.87 44.54
C ILE A 119 14.64 19.38 44.72
N VAL A 120 13.86 18.62 45.48
CA VAL A 120 14.07 17.16 45.62
C VAL A 120 13.89 16.45 44.26
N ARG A 121 12.89 16.87 43.48
CA ARG A 121 12.57 16.33 42.16
C ARG A 121 13.72 16.56 41.17
N ASP A 122 14.23 17.78 41.08
CA ASP A 122 15.36 18.14 40.22
C ASP A 122 16.62 17.33 40.54
N ARG A 123 16.91 17.17 41.84
CA ARG A 123 18.06 16.35 42.28
C ARG A 123 17.85 14.87 41.92
N SER A 124 16.63 14.33 42.04
CA SER A 124 16.30 12.97 41.58
C SER A 124 16.52 12.81 40.06
N ILE A 125 16.04 13.74 39.24
CA ILE A 125 16.21 13.72 37.79
C ILE A 125 17.71 13.76 37.43
N LEU A 126 18.50 14.61 38.08
CA LEU A 126 19.95 14.67 37.88
C LEU A 126 20.66 13.35 38.26
N ARG A 127 20.27 12.68 39.35
CA ARG A 127 20.83 11.35 39.70
C ARG A 127 20.47 10.30 38.65
N GLN A 128 19.25 10.31 38.13
CA GLN A 128 18.80 9.39 37.09
C GLN A 128 19.55 9.63 35.78
N MET A 129 19.80 10.89 35.42
CA MET A 129 20.62 11.28 34.26
C MET A 129 22.06 10.78 34.40
N VAL A 130 22.69 10.92 35.57
CA VAL A 130 24.02 10.34 35.83
C VAL A 130 24.00 8.82 35.62
N ARG A 131 23.02 8.10 36.19
CA ARG A 131 22.89 6.65 36.04
C ARG A 131 22.73 6.22 34.58
N VAL A 132 21.88 6.89 33.81
CA VAL A 132 21.68 6.58 32.38
C VAL A 132 22.93 6.90 31.57
N GLY A 133 23.61 8.02 31.85
CA GLY A 133 24.90 8.34 31.23
C GLY A 133 25.94 7.24 31.45
N THR A 134 26.04 6.70 32.66
CA THR A 134 26.92 5.55 32.97
C THR A 134 26.50 4.29 32.20
N ASN A 135 25.20 3.96 32.16
CA ASN A 135 24.71 2.77 31.44
C ASN A 135 24.93 2.86 29.91
N ILE A 136 24.77 4.04 29.32
CA ILE A 136 25.03 4.28 27.89
C ILE A 136 26.53 4.15 27.61
N MET A 137 27.38 4.72 28.47
CA MET A 137 28.84 4.59 28.39
C MET A 137 29.27 3.12 28.47
N GLU A 138 28.75 2.36 29.44
CA GLU A 138 29.03 0.92 29.59
C GLU A 138 28.57 0.12 28.37
N SER A 139 27.38 0.42 27.83
CA SER A 139 26.83 -0.22 26.63
C SER A 139 27.66 0.08 25.36
N ALA A 140 28.30 1.24 25.29
CA ALA A 140 29.20 1.62 24.20
C ALA A 140 30.56 0.89 24.29
N PHE A 141 31.11 0.73 25.50
CA PHE A 141 32.35 -0.03 25.72
C PHE A 141 32.16 -1.55 25.62
N ASN A 142 31.00 -2.08 26.01
CA ASN A 142 30.68 -3.50 26.00
C ASN A 142 29.44 -3.80 25.15
N THR A 143 29.63 -3.82 23.82
CA THR A 143 28.54 -3.88 22.83
C THR A 143 27.80 -5.23 22.77
N GLN A 144 28.35 -6.31 23.35
CA GLN A 144 27.78 -7.67 23.35
C GLN A 144 27.34 -8.17 21.95
N GLY A 145 27.95 -7.69 20.86
CA GLY A 145 27.58 -8.06 19.48
C GLY A 145 26.33 -7.38 18.93
N ARG A 146 25.76 -6.38 19.62
CA ARG A 146 24.66 -5.54 19.10
C ARG A 146 25.16 -4.60 18.01
N LYS A 147 24.30 -4.26 17.05
CA LYS A 147 24.63 -3.27 16.00
C LYS A 147 24.62 -1.85 16.55
N THR A 148 25.39 -0.94 15.95
CA THR A 148 25.46 0.48 16.33
C THR A 148 24.08 1.16 16.36
N THR A 149 23.22 0.87 15.38
CA THR A 149 21.83 1.40 15.37
C THR A 149 21.05 0.97 16.62
N GLN A 150 21.08 -0.31 16.98
CA GLN A 150 20.44 -0.82 18.18
C GLN A 150 21.02 -0.24 19.48
N LEU A 151 22.30 0.13 19.50
CA LEU A 151 22.89 0.82 20.66
C LEU A 151 22.41 2.27 20.76
N LEU A 152 22.25 2.96 19.63
CA LEU A 152 21.66 4.29 19.56
C LEU A 152 20.18 4.28 19.95
N ASP A 153 19.38 3.36 19.41
CA ASP A 153 17.94 3.21 19.75
C ASP A 153 17.74 2.97 21.26
N ASN A 154 18.59 2.12 21.86
CA ASN A 154 18.54 1.86 23.30
C ASN A 154 19.00 3.08 24.13
N ALA A 155 20.02 3.81 23.68
CA ALA A 155 20.47 5.04 24.34
C ALA A 155 19.40 6.13 24.29
N GLU A 156 18.77 6.36 23.13
CA GLU A 156 17.67 7.29 22.95
C GLU A 156 16.49 6.91 23.86
N LYS A 157 16.12 5.62 23.92
CA LYS A 157 15.08 5.13 24.82
C LYS A 157 15.40 5.40 26.30
N MET A 158 16.62 5.12 26.78
CA MET A 158 17.00 5.37 28.17
C MET A 158 16.99 6.86 28.54
N VAL A 159 17.38 7.74 27.61
CA VAL A 159 17.28 9.20 27.80
C VAL A 159 15.81 9.65 27.78
N PHE A 160 14.97 9.06 26.93
CA PHE A 160 13.55 9.37 26.85
C PHE A 160 12.77 8.97 28.12
N GLU A 161 13.10 7.83 28.75
CA GLU A 161 12.49 7.41 30.03
C GLU A 161 12.70 8.47 31.14
N ILE A 162 13.83 9.20 31.15
CA ILE A 162 14.04 10.34 32.08
C ILE A 162 13.14 11.52 31.73
N ALA A 163 12.98 11.82 30.43
CA ALA A 163 12.14 12.92 29.97
C ALA A 163 10.64 12.68 30.27
N GLU A 164 10.15 11.44 30.15
CA GLU A 164 8.79 11.09 30.58
C GLU A 164 8.61 11.20 32.10
N LEU A 165 9.62 10.81 32.89
CA LEU A 165 9.58 11.00 34.34
C LEU A 165 9.50 12.49 34.71
N GLY A 166 10.20 13.37 33.98
CA GLY A 166 10.06 14.83 34.13
C GLY A 166 8.64 15.37 33.83
N ALA A 167 7.83 14.65 33.06
CA ALA A 167 6.49 15.05 32.61
C ALA A 167 5.33 14.34 33.38
N ARG A 168 5.58 13.78 34.57
CA ARG A 168 4.55 13.14 35.40
C ARG A 168 3.46 14.15 35.80
N GLY A 169 2.30 14.02 35.18
CA GLY A 169 1.12 14.85 35.41
C GLY A 169 -0.01 14.67 34.38
N GLN A 170 0.28 14.09 33.20
CA GLN A 170 -0.69 13.98 32.09
C GLN A 170 -1.09 12.54 31.69
N GLY A 171 -0.62 11.52 32.41
CA GLY A 171 -0.72 10.10 32.00
C GLY A 171 -1.69 9.19 32.78
N GLY A 172 -2.69 9.74 33.47
CA GLY A 172 -3.58 8.98 34.38
C GLY A 172 -5.07 9.12 34.08
N PHE A 173 -5.91 8.41 34.85
CA PHE A 173 -7.36 8.63 34.84
C PHE A 173 -7.68 10.01 35.43
N VAL A 174 -8.13 10.95 34.59
CA VAL A 174 -8.59 12.27 35.06
C VAL A 174 -10.03 12.14 35.56
N LYS A 175 -10.32 12.66 36.77
CA LYS A 175 -11.70 12.75 37.27
C LYS A 175 -12.51 13.70 36.37
N ILE A 176 -13.80 13.38 36.19
CA ILE A 176 -14.66 14.10 35.24
C ILE A 176 -14.96 15.54 35.68
N ASP A 177 -14.90 15.84 36.98
CA ASP A 177 -15.03 17.19 37.55
C ASP A 177 -13.98 18.17 37.02
N LYS A 178 -12.70 17.77 37.01
CA LYS A 178 -11.59 18.54 36.45
C LYS A 178 -11.75 18.75 34.95
N VAL A 179 -12.07 17.69 34.20
CA VAL A 179 -12.33 17.77 32.74
C VAL A 179 -13.51 18.70 32.43
N LEU A 180 -14.60 18.63 33.21
CA LEU A 180 -15.76 19.51 33.05
C LEU A 180 -15.42 20.96 33.37
N THR A 181 -14.59 21.21 34.38
CA THR A 181 -14.14 22.56 34.76
C THR A 181 -13.30 23.18 33.63
N ASP A 182 -12.31 22.44 33.11
CA ASP A 182 -11.49 22.86 31.97
C ASP A 182 -12.33 23.06 30.70
N THR A 183 -13.35 22.22 30.50
CA THR A 183 -14.28 22.31 29.35
C THR A 183 -15.21 23.52 29.47
N LEU A 184 -15.75 23.81 30.66
CA LEU A 184 -16.61 24.97 30.91
C LEU A 184 -15.82 26.27 30.76
N ALA A 185 -14.62 26.36 31.33
CA ALA A 185 -13.73 27.52 31.13
C ALA A 185 -13.44 27.76 29.63
N ARG A 186 -13.29 26.68 28.85
CA ARG A 186 -13.09 26.78 27.39
C ARG A 186 -14.36 27.17 26.64
N ILE A 187 -15.54 26.76 27.10
CA ILE A 187 -16.84 27.19 26.56
C ILE A 187 -17.07 28.68 26.85
N ASP A 188 -16.74 29.17 28.06
CA ASP A 188 -16.85 30.59 28.39
C ASP A 188 -15.94 31.46 27.52
N ILE A 189 -14.69 31.03 27.27
CA ILE A 189 -13.77 31.70 26.33
C ILE A 189 -14.37 31.73 24.91
N LEU A 190 -14.91 30.61 24.43
CA LEU A 190 -15.55 30.55 23.10
C LEU A 190 -16.84 31.39 23.03
N SER A 191 -17.58 31.52 24.13
CA SER A 191 -18.80 32.34 24.20
C SER A 191 -18.51 33.85 24.24
N GLN A 192 -17.28 34.26 24.52
CA GLN A 192 -16.84 35.66 24.54
C GLN A 192 -16.19 36.11 23.23
N GLN A 193 -15.93 35.19 22.29
CA GLN A 193 -15.37 35.50 20.98
C GLN A 193 -16.49 35.63 19.93
N GLU A 194 -16.58 36.76 19.24
CA GLU A 194 -17.50 36.93 18.11
C GLU A 194 -16.99 36.17 16.88
N GLY A 195 -17.24 34.86 16.81
CA GLY A 195 -16.91 34.03 15.64
C GLY A 195 -17.32 32.56 15.76
N ASN A 196 -17.76 31.95 14.65
CA ASN A 196 -18.23 30.55 14.59
C ASN A 196 -17.10 29.51 14.41
N ILE A 197 -15.82 29.91 14.50
CA ILE A 197 -14.66 29.08 14.16
C ILE A 197 -13.93 28.71 15.46
N THR A 198 -13.85 27.40 15.76
CA THR A 198 -13.25 26.85 17.00
C THR A 198 -11.83 26.31 16.79
N GLY A 199 -11.48 26.02 15.54
CA GLY A 199 -10.16 25.56 15.09
C GLY A 199 -9.39 26.65 14.37
N ILE A 200 -8.36 26.27 13.60
CA ILE A 200 -7.57 27.21 12.80
C ILE A 200 -8.32 27.50 11.48
N PRO A 201 -8.68 28.76 11.16
CA PRO A 201 -9.36 29.08 9.90
C PRO A 201 -8.45 28.81 8.69
N THR A 202 -9.05 28.42 7.57
CA THR A 202 -8.35 28.14 6.31
C THR A 202 -8.48 29.24 5.27
N ASN A 203 -9.13 30.37 5.61
CA ASN A 203 -9.51 31.49 4.72
C ASN A 203 -10.60 31.13 3.70
N PHE A 204 -11.16 29.92 3.77
CA PHE A 204 -12.21 29.44 2.90
C PHE A 204 -13.53 29.44 3.66
N ASN A 205 -14.24 30.56 3.64
CA ASN A 205 -15.45 30.81 4.43
C ASN A 205 -16.47 29.67 4.35
N GLU A 206 -16.71 29.13 3.16
CA GLU A 206 -17.63 27.99 2.96
C GLU A 206 -17.17 26.69 3.65
N PHE A 207 -15.86 26.44 3.67
CA PHE A 207 -15.22 25.27 4.26
C PHE A 207 -15.07 25.43 5.78
N ASP A 208 -14.68 26.61 6.25
CA ASP A 208 -14.58 26.96 7.67
C ASP A 208 -15.96 26.93 8.34
N ASN A 209 -17.03 27.34 7.64
CA ASN A 209 -18.42 27.18 8.14
C ASN A 209 -18.89 25.72 8.27
N LEU A 210 -18.28 24.76 7.57
CA LEU A 210 -18.59 23.31 7.71
C LEU A 210 -17.68 22.60 8.71
N THR A 211 -16.41 23.02 8.81
CA THR A 211 -15.38 22.38 9.64
C THR A 211 -15.21 23.03 11.01
N SER A 212 -15.74 24.25 11.18
CA SER A 212 -15.39 25.19 12.26
C SER A 212 -13.87 25.44 12.36
N GLY A 213 -13.18 25.39 11.22
CA GLY A 213 -11.71 25.45 11.12
C GLY A 213 -11.03 24.11 11.40
N LEU A 214 -9.71 24.04 11.17
CA LEU A 214 -8.90 22.84 11.40
C LEU A 214 -8.73 22.60 12.91
N GLN A 215 -9.35 21.54 13.42
CA GLN A 215 -9.33 21.24 14.85
C GLN A 215 -7.97 20.69 15.31
N SER A 216 -7.53 21.09 16.50
CA SER A 216 -6.31 20.55 17.11
C SER A 216 -6.45 19.03 17.36
N SER A 217 -5.35 18.29 17.22
CA SER A 217 -5.29 16.82 17.29
C SER A 217 -5.91 16.01 16.14
N ASP A 218 -6.52 16.62 15.11
CA ASP A 218 -7.13 15.88 13.99
C ASP A 218 -6.15 15.52 12.86
N LEU A 219 -6.35 14.33 12.28
CA LEU A 219 -5.72 13.89 11.03
C LEU A 219 -6.68 14.16 9.87
N ILE A 220 -6.27 15.08 9.01
CA ILE A 220 -7.00 15.56 7.84
C ILE A 220 -6.37 14.92 6.61
N ILE A 221 -7.14 14.14 5.85
CA ILE A 221 -6.69 13.62 4.55
C ILE A 221 -7.34 14.45 3.45
N VAL A 222 -6.53 15.12 2.63
CA VAL A 222 -6.97 15.80 1.42
C VAL A 222 -6.61 14.93 0.22
N ALA A 223 -7.57 14.59 -0.62
CA ALA A 223 -7.34 13.66 -1.71
C ALA A 223 -7.93 14.09 -3.05
N GLY A 224 -7.15 13.86 -4.11
CA GLY A 224 -7.48 14.19 -5.49
C GLY A 224 -6.86 13.20 -6.46
N ARG A 225 -7.22 13.29 -7.74
CA ARG A 225 -6.49 12.58 -8.80
C ARG A 225 -5.21 13.36 -9.15
N PRO A 226 -4.08 12.69 -9.45
CA PRO A 226 -2.94 13.34 -10.09
C PRO A 226 -3.37 13.94 -11.42
N SER A 227 -2.69 15.01 -11.84
CA SER A 227 -2.81 15.53 -13.22
C SER A 227 -4.25 15.76 -13.68
N MET A 228 -4.95 16.66 -13.00
CA MET A 228 -6.17 17.30 -13.50
C MET A 228 -5.86 18.18 -14.75
N GLY A 229 -5.33 17.57 -15.84
CA GLY A 229 -5.05 18.21 -17.13
C GLY A 229 -3.74 17.87 -17.87
N LYS A 230 -2.99 16.77 -17.63
CA LYS A 230 -1.65 16.58 -18.25
C LYS A 230 -1.61 15.40 -19.23
N CYS A 231 -1.63 15.71 -20.53
CA CYS A 231 -1.81 14.73 -21.60
C CYS A 231 -1.03 15.11 -22.87
N ILE A 232 -0.61 14.13 -23.66
CA ILE A 232 -0.05 14.32 -25.01
C ILE A 232 -0.92 13.62 -26.07
N ALA A 233 -0.89 14.10 -27.30
CA ALA A 233 -1.68 13.56 -28.41
C ALA A 233 -1.31 12.10 -28.73
N SER A 234 -2.31 11.34 -29.19
CA SER A 234 -2.22 9.91 -29.51
C SER A 234 -1.08 9.51 -30.46
N ASP A 235 -0.70 10.41 -31.36
CA ASP A 235 0.36 10.26 -32.36
C ASP A 235 1.75 10.67 -31.88
N CYS A 236 1.90 11.19 -30.65
CA CYS A 236 3.19 11.48 -30.04
C CYS A 236 4.01 10.18 -29.85
N LYS A 237 5.29 10.22 -30.26
CA LYS A 237 6.19 9.07 -30.33
C LYS A 237 7.17 9.08 -29.16
N ILE A 238 7.41 7.89 -28.61
CA ILE A 238 8.30 7.66 -27.48
C ILE A 238 9.33 6.61 -27.89
N VAL A 239 10.59 6.82 -27.48
CA VAL A 239 11.67 5.85 -27.68
C VAL A 239 11.58 4.76 -26.61
N LEU A 240 11.56 3.51 -27.07
CA LEU A 240 11.57 2.33 -26.20
C LEU A 240 12.99 1.77 -26.02
N ALA A 241 13.19 1.00 -24.95
CA ALA A 241 14.47 0.35 -24.60
C ALA A 241 15.08 -0.54 -25.70
N ASP A 242 14.30 -1.00 -26.69
CA ASP A 242 14.77 -1.78 -27.84
C ASP A 242 15.22 -0.91 -29.03
N GLY A 243 15.23 0.42 -28.87
CA GLY A 243 15.51 1.41 -29.90
C GLY A 243 14.29 1.79 -30.75
N SER A 244 13.15 1.09 -30.67
CA SER A 244 12.00 1.43 -31.50
C SER A 244 11.32 2.74 -31.08
N LEU A 245 10.67 3.39 -32.05
CA LEU A 245 9.69 4.43 -31.82
C LEU A 245 8.30 3.80 -31.84
N ALA A 246 7.50 4.05 -30.80
CA ALA A 246 6.09 3.68 -30.73
C ALA A 246 5.26 4.91 -30.37
N THR A 247 4.01 4.98 -30.84
CA THR A 247 3.10 6.06 -30.42
C THR A 247 2.66 5.84 -28.97
N ILE A 248 2.24 6.89 -28.26
CA ILE A 248 1.68 6.72 -26.91
C ILE A 248 0.40 5.86 -26.94
N ALA A 249 -0.40 5.93 -28.02
CA ALA A 249 -1.55 5.06 -28.24
C ALA A 249 -1.15 3.57 -28.41
N ASP A 250 -0.09 3.27 -29.18
CA ASP A 250 0.49 1.91 -29.26
C ASP A 250 0.93 1.40 -27.89
N ILE A 251 1.58 2.27 -27.12
CA ILE A 251 2.14 1.96 -25.80
C ILE A 251 1.00 1.69 -24.80
N TYR A 252 -0.07 2.48 -24.85
CA TYR A 252 -1.31 2.24 -24.12
C TYR A 252 -1.96 0.91 -24.50
N GLN A 253 -2.13 0.60 -25.79
CA GLN A 253 -2.72 -0.68 -26.22
C GLN A 253 -1.90 -1.90 -25.76
N ARG A 254 -0.57 -1.77 -25.68
CA ARG A 254 0.34 -2.84 -25.23
C ARG A 254 0.42 -2.99 -23.72
N GLN A 255 -0.01 -1.98 -22.95
CA GLN A 255 0.09 -1.90 -21.48
C GLN A 255 1.50 -2.25 -20.94
N LYS A 256 2.54 -2.00 -21.74
CA LYS A 256 3.93 -2.33 -21.42
C LYS A 256 4.90 -1.54 -22.29
N ALA A 257 5.77 -0.78 -21.64
CA ALA A 257 6.91 -0.09 -22.24
C ALA A 257 8.06 -0.03 -21.22
N GLN A 258 9.26 0.25 -21.71
CA GLN A 258 10.36 0.77 -20.90
C GLN A 258 10.94 1.93 -21.71
N LEU A 259 10.92 3.13 -21.15
CA LEU A 259 11.14 4.40 -21.84
C LEU A 259 12.16 5.28 -21.11
N LEU A 260 12.58 6.35 -21.76
CA LEU A 260 13.57 7.29 -21.25
C LEU A 260 12.93 8.34 -20.33
N THR A 261 13.52 8.55 -19.16
CA THR A 261 13.08 9.53 -18.14
C THR A 261 14.27 10.31 -17.61
N LEU A 262 14.08 11.56 -17.22
CA LEU A 262 15.14 12.44 -16.73
C LEU A 262 15.25 12.34 -15.20
N GLY A 263 16.45 12.10 -14.68
CA GLY A 263 16.75 12.17 -13.24
C GLY A 263 16.90 13.61 -12.75
N GLN A 264 16.93 13.79 -11.43
CA GLN A 264 17.21 15.09 -10.78
C GLN A 264 18.65 15.59 -11.04
N ASP A 265 19.53 14.71 -11.49
CA ASP A 265 20.92 14.96 -11.93
C ASP A 265 21.03 15.35 -13.42
N TYR A 266 19.89 15.61 -14.07
CA TYR A 266 19.77 15.83 -15.52
C TYR A 266 20.36 14.71 -16.39
N GLN A 267 20.50 13.49 -15.85
CA GLN A 267 20.89 12.30 -16.60
C GLN A 267 19.65 11.50 -17.01
N PHE A 268 19.68 10.88 -18.20
CA PHE A 268 18.59 10.00 -18.62
C PHE A 268 18.74 8.58 -18.06
N LEU A 269 17.64 8.03 -17.58
CA LEU A 269 17.53 6.67 -17.06
C LEU A 269 16.27 5.95 -17.59
N MET A 270 16.37 4.62 -17.73
CA MET A 270 15.34 3.80 -18.37
C MET A 270 14.32 3.26 -17.37
N THR A 271 13.11 3.81 -17.38
CA THR A 271 12.03 3.48 -16.42
C THR A 271 10.89 2.75 -17.11
N GLN A 272 10.25 1.83 -16.39
CA GLN A 272 8.99 1.21 -16.82
C GLN A 272 7.81 2.02 -16.23
N PRO A 273 6.86 2.50 -17.06
CA PRO A 273 5.64 3.12 -16.55
C PRO A 273 4.85 2.15 -15.66
N THR A 274 4.29 2.65 -14.56
CA THR A 274 3.42 1.85 -13.69
C THR A 274 2.00 1.77 -14.23
N ASP A 275 1.55 2.80 -14.96
CA ASP A 275 0.22 2.88 -15.55
C ASP A 275 0.24 3.60 -16.91
N PHE A 276 -0.76 3.27 -17.73
CA PHE A 276 -0.99 3.81 -19.07
C PHE A 276 -2.41 4.40 -19.11
N ILE A 277 -2.53 5.69 -19.40
CA ILE A 277 -3.79 6.46 -19.31
C ILE A 277 -4.26 6.80 -20.73
N ASP A 278 -5.53 6.50 -21.01
CA ASP A 278 -6.29 7.11 -22.11
C ASP A 278 -7.17 8.19 -21.48
N ASP A 279 -6.97 9.44 -21.89
CA ASP A 279 -7.59 10.63 -21.28
C ASP A 279 -8.55 11.33 -22.24
N GLY A 280 -9.15 10.56 -23.16
CA GLY A 280 -10.24 11.02 -24.02
C GLY A 280 -9.80 11.93 -25.16
N ILE A 281 -10.75 12.68 -25.73
CA ILE A 281 -10.49 13.69 -26.75
C ILE A 281 -10.35 15.04 -26.05
N LYS A 282 -9.28 15.79 -26.30
CA LYS A 282 -9.04 17.11 -25.69
C LYS A 282 -8.53 18.12 -26.72
N PRO A 283 -8.69 19.44 -26.47
CA PRO A 283 -8.07 20.46 -27.30
C PRO A 283 -6.54 20.39 -27.15
N VAL A 284 -5.86 20.29 -28.28
CA VAL A 284 -4.43 20.04 -28.39
C VAL A 284 -3.75 21.18 -29.14
N PHE A 285 -2.57 21.54 -28.65
CA PHE A 285 -1.73 22.62 -29.13
C PHE A 285 -0.40 22.04 -29.60
N ARG A 286 0.03 22.40 -30.80
CA ARG A 286 1.31 22.02 -31.37
C ARG A 286 2.38 23.01 -30.94
N VAL A 287 3.38 22.51 -30.24
CA VAL A 287 4.59 23.24 -29.87
C VAL A 287 5.67 22.89 -30.87
N THR A 288 6.18 23.90 -31.58
CA THR A 288 7.28 23.76 -32.54
C THR A 288 8.52 24.50 -32.02
N THR A 289 9.67 23.85 -31.96
CA THR A 289 10.93 24.45 -31.50
C THR A 289 11.75 25.06 -32.65
N GLN A 290 12.81 25.78 -32.32
CA GLN A 290 13.75 26.42 -33.25
C GLN A 290 14.60 25.40 -33.99
N LEU A 291 14.98 24.29 -33.35
CA LEU A 291 15.50 23.10 -34.07
C LEU A 291 14.44 22.39 -34.92
N GLY A 292 13.17 22.78 -34.84
CA GLY A 292 12.08 22.17 -35.60
C GLY A 292 11.54 20.87 -35.00
N ARG A 293 11.79 20.63 -33.71
CA ARG A 293 11.09 19.57 -32.97
C ARG A 293 9.63 19.96 -32.81
N VAL A 294 8.74 18.97 -32.76
CA VAL A 294 7.29 19.18 -32.68
C VAL A 294 6.68 18.17 -31.72
N ILE A 295 5.91 18.64 -30.75
CA ILE A 295 5.04 17.84 -29.87
C ILE A 295 3.64 18.46 -29.85
N GLU A 296 2.62 17.63 -29.61
CA GLU A 296 1.23 18.06 -29.55
C GLU A 296 0.64 17.68 -28.18
N THR A 297 0.26 18.67 -27.39
CA THR A 297 -0.10 18.50 -25.96
C THR A 297 -1.31 19.35 -25.55
N THR A 298 -1.90 19.07 -24.39
CA THR A 298 -2.89 19.97 -23.77
C THR A 298 -2.22 21.26 -23.25
N LEU A 299 -2.97 22.37 -23.10
CA LEU A 299 -2.42 23.64 -22.56
C LEU A 299 -1.81 23.49 -21.16
N THR A 300 -2.45 22.68 -20.32
CA THR A 300 -1.98 22.37 -18.97
C THR A 300 -0.78 21.40 -18.94
N HIS A 301 -0.28 20.98 -20.09
CA HIS A 301 0.85 20.05 -20.20
C HIS A 301 2.19 20.74 -19.91
N PRO A 302 3.00 20.21 -18.97
CA PRO A 302 4.25 20.80 -18.50
C PRO A 302 5.45 20.53 -19.42
N PHE A 303 6.32 21.52 -19.56
CA PHE A 303 7.62 21.44 -20.22
C PHE A 303 8.69 21.92 -19.24
N LEU A 304 9.88 21.33 -19.27
CA LEU A 304 11.02 21.83 -18.48
C LEU A 304 11.60 23.05 -19.20
N THR A 305 11.61 24.22 -18.58
CA THR A 305 12.30 25.43 -19.08
C THR A 305 13.57 25.68 -18.26
N LEU A 306 14.38 26.68 -18.66
CA LEU A 306 15.56 27.13 -17.91
C LEU A 306 15.24 27.50 -16.44
N GLN A 307 13.97 27.80 -16.16
CA GLN A 307 13.43 28.18 -14.84
C GLN A 307 12.59 27.03 -14.22
N GLY A 308 12.76 25.80 -14.72
CA GLY A 308 12.06 24.59 -14.27
C GLY A 308 10.74 24.32 -15.01
N TRP A 309 9.91 23.45 -14.44
CA TRP A 309 8.68 22.95 -15.07
C TRP A 309 7.54 23.99 -15.20
N HIS A 310 7.06 24.29 -16.41
CA HIS A 310 5.94 25.22 -16.71
C HIS A 310 4.91 24.56 -17.65
N PRO A 311 3.58 24.72 -17.44
CA PRO A 311 2.56 24.27 -18.40
C PRO A 311 2.57 25.10 -19.70
N LEU A 312 2.15 24.54 -20.83
CA LEU A 312 2.13 25.20 -22.13
C LEU A 312 1.30 26.51 -22.18
N SER A 313 0.27 26.65 -21.33
CA SER A 313 -0.45 27.91 -21.14
C SER A 313 0.41 29.04 -20.55
N GLU A 314 1.51 28.68 -19.90
CA GLU A 314 2.52 29.55 -19.27
C GLU A 314 3.85 29.49 -20.05
N ILE A 315 3.79 29.29 -21.37
CA ILE A 315 4.96 29.30 -22.24
C ILE A 315 4.64 30.06 -23.52
N THR A 316 5.56 30.91 -23.94
CA THR A 316 5.43 31.80 -25.10
C THR A 316 6.44 31.46 -26.19
N VAL A 317 6.20 31.98 -27.40
CA VAL A 317 7.17 31.90 -28.49
C VAL A 317 8.40 32.74 -28.14
N GLY A 318 9.57 32.10 -28.08
CA GLY A 318 10.83 32.66 -27.58
C GLY A 318 11.34 32.01 -26.29
N ASP A 319 10.50 31.28 -25.54
CA ASP A 319 10.92 30.56 -24.33
C ASP A 319 11.73 29.29 -24.67
N LYS A 320 12.71 28.95 -23.83
CA LYS A 320 13.57 27.76 -24.04
C LYS A 320 13.13 26.58 -23.19
N ILE A 321 12.92 25.43 -23.84
CA ILE A 321 12.56 24.15 -23.22
C ILE A 321 13.71 23.13 -23.31
N ALA A 322 13.77 22.22 -22.32
CA ALA A 322 14.72 21.14 -22.27
C ALA A 322 14.35 20.04 -23.26
N VAL A 323 15.29 19.74 -24.12
CA VAL A 323 15.21 18.68 -25.12
C VAL A 323 16.46 17.81 -24.97
N PRO A 324 16.45 16.49 -25.26
CA PRO A 324 17.67 15.70 -25.19
C PRO A 324 18.77 16.27 -26.11
N ARG A 325 20.01 16.37 -25.59
CA ARG A 325 21.24 16.64 -26.37
C ARG A 325 21.72 15.39 -27.09
N LYS A 326 21.39 14.21 -26.53
CA LYS A 326 21.79 12.87 -26.98
C LYS A 326 20.79 11.82 -26.48
N ILE A 327 20.48 10.80 -27.28
CA ILE A 327 19.65 9.66 -26.87
C ILE A 327 20.39 8.35 -27.17
N GLU A 328 21.15 7.80 -26.20
CA GLU A 328 21.99 6.60 -26.42
C GLU A 328 21.22 5.27 -26.40
N VAL A 329 20.03 5.26 -27.03
CA VAL A 329 19.16 4.08 -27.10
C VAL A 329 19.23 3.50 -28.52
N PHE A 330 19.99 2.41 -28.63
CA PHE A 330 20.19 1.63 -29.86
C PHE A 330 19.64 0.22 -29.69
N GLY A 331 19.09 -0.33 -30.77
CA GLY A 331 18.58 -1.70 -30.73
C GLY A 331 19.66 -2.75 -31.00
N LYS A 332 19.24 -4.02 -31.00
CA LYS A 332 20.15 -5.18 -31.14
C LYS A 332 20.05 -5.90 -32.49
N GLU A 333 19.13 -5.49 -33.35
CA GLU A 333 18.85 -6.16 -34.62
C GLU A 333 19.96 -5.87 -35.65
N THR A 334 20.09 -6.75 -36.64
CA THR A 334 21.07 -6.61 -37.71
C THR A 334 20.47 -6.93 -39.07
N LEU A 335 20.83 -6.15 -40.09
CA LEU A 335 20.54 -6.42 -41.49
C LEU A 335 21.82 -6.68 -42.27
N ARG A 336 21.73 -7.33 -43.44
CA ARG A 336 22.88 -7.45 -44.35
C ARG A 336 23.21 -6.07 -44.93
N GLU A 337 24.50 -5.80 -45.15
CA GLU A 337 25.00 -4.51 -45.65
C GLU A 337 24.29 -4.06 -46.94
N CYS A 338 24.07 -4.99 -47.89
CA CYS A 338 23.34 -4.73 -49.13
C CYS A 338 21.90 -4.25 -48.89
N GLN A 339 21.20 -4.79 -47.88
CA GLN A 339 19.82 -4.41 -47.56
C GLN A 339 19.77 -2.98 -47.00
N ILE A 340 20.74 -2.61 -46.15
CA ILE A 340 20.85 -1.26 -45.58
C ILE A 340 21.12 -0.22 -46.68
N LYS A 341 22.07 -0.51 -47.58
CA LYS A 341 22.41 0.36 -48.71
C LYS A 341 21.21 0.58 -49.64
N LEU A 342 20.54 -0.51 -50.06
CA LEU A 342 19.35 -0.42 -50.92
C LEU A 342 18.24 0.40 -50.25
N LEU A 343 17.99 0.18 -48.96
CA LEU A 343 16.96 0.90 -48.21
C LEU A 343 17.27 2.41 -48.13
N ALA A 344 18.53 2.78 -47.86
CA ALA A 344 18.96 4.19 -47.88
C ALA A 344 18.78 4.85 -49.25
N TYR A 345 19.26 4.21 -50.32
CA TYR A 345 19.17 4.77 -51.67
C TYR A 345 17.72 4.87 -52.17
N LEU A 346 16.88 3.87 -51.92
CA LEU A 346 15.49 3.87 -52.36
C LEU A 346 14.61 4.85 -51.56
N ILE A 347 14.88 5.07 -50.27
CA ILE A 347 14.22 6.14 -49.51
C ILE A 347 14.66 7.51 -50.04
N GLY A 348 15.96 7.74 -50.25
CA GLY A 348 16.50 9.01 -50.74
C GLY A 348 15.94 9.44 -52.09
N ASP A 349 16.11 8.62 -53.13
CA ASP A 349 15.80 8.96 -54.55
C ASP A 349 15.22 7.76 -55.34
N GLY A 350 14.73 6.72 -54.65
CA GLY A 350 14.02 5.63 -55.30
C GLY A 350 12.66 6.06 -55.85
N ASN A 351 12.40 5.81 -57.13
CA ASN A 351 11.05 5.73 -57.67
C ASN A 351 10.48 4.34 -57.37
N LEU A 352 9.41 4.27 -56.56
CA LEU A 352 8.82 3.05 -56.02
C LEU A 352 7.36 2.84 -56.47
N THR A 353 6.86 3.66 -57.40
CA THR A 353 5.45 3.65 -57.87
C THR A 353 5.31 3.19 -59.33
N GLY A 354 6.34 2.57 -59.90
CA GLY A 354 6.33 1.95 -61.22
C GLY A 354 6.62 0.45 -61.14
N SER A 355 6.46 -0.28 -62.24
CA SER A 355 6.65 -1.74 -62.29
C SER A 355 8.07 -2.24 -61.98
N GLN A 356 9.05 -1.33 -61.82
CA GLN A 356 10.42 -1.62 -61.42
C GLN A 356 10.94 -0.49 -60.52
N PRO A 357 11.60 -0.79 -59.38
CA PRO A 357 12.27 0.24 -58.58
C PRO A 357 13.45 0.83 -59.35
N ARG A 358 13.62 2.16 -59.32
CA ARG A 358 14.71 2.87 -60.03
C ARG A 358 15.33 3.95 -59.14
N LEU A 359 16.66 4.11 -59.23
CA LEU A 359 17.44 5.21 -58.64
C LEU A 359 17.94 6.11 -59.78
N THR A 360 17.91 7.44 -59.64
CA THR A 360 18.28 8.38 -60.73
C THR A 360 19.37 9.36 -60.26
N ASN A 361 20.58 8.81 -60.04
CA ASN A 361 21.73 9.59 -59.59
C ASN A 361 22.82 9.67 -60.66
N SER A 362 23.46 10.83 -60.82
CA SER A 362 24.52 11.08 -61.82
C SER A 362 25.94 10.69 -61.35
N HIS A 363 26.14 10.37 -60.07
CA HIS A 363 27.47 10.12 -59.53
C HIS A 363 27.93 8.65 -59.73
N PRO A 364 29.04 8.38 -60.46
CA PRO A 364 29.43 7.00 -60.82
C PRO A 364 29.69 6.06 -59.64
N GLN A 365 30.23 6.58 -58.53
CA GLN A 365 30.47 5.75 -57.33
C GLN A 365 29.17 5.32 -56.64
N ILE A 366 28.14 6.18 -56.65
CA ILE A 366 26.83 5.88 -56.06
C ILE A 366 26.11 4.83 -56.92
N GLN A 367 26.14 4.99 -58.26
CA GLN A 367 25.64 3.98 -59.18
C GLN A 367 26.31 2.62 -58.96
N LYS A 368 27.64 2.58 -58.79
CA LYS A 368 28.40 1.34 -58.58
C LYS A 368 28.08 0.66 -57.24
N ASP A 369 27.99 1.41 -56.13
CA ASP A 369 27.64 0.85 -54.81
C ASP A 369 26.17 0.40 -54.76
N PHE A 370 25.26 1.08 -55.47
CA PHE A 370 23.87 0.63 -55.65
C PHE A 370 23.80 -0.68 -56.47
N ILE A 371 24.45 -0.76 -57.63
CA ILE A 371 24.48 -1.97 -58.47
C ILE A 371 25.06 -3.16 -57.69
N GLY A 372 26.19 -2.96 -56.99
CA GLY A 372 26.78 -4.02 -56.15
C GLY A 372 25.85 -4.47 -55.01
N ALA A 373 25.07 -3.56 -54.42
CA ALA A 373 24.07 -3.92 -53.42
C ALA A 373 22.88 -4.70 -54.02
N VAL A 374 22.46 -4.37 -55.25
CA VAL A 374 21.43 -5.11 -56.01
C VAL A 374 21.90 -6.54 -56.32
N GLU A 375 23.10 -6.70 -56.88
CA GLU A 375 23.67 -8.02 -57.23
C GLU A 375 23.79 -8.95 -56.01
N GLN A 376 24.11 -8.40 -54.83
CA GLN A 376 24.23 -9.14 -53.57
C GLN A 376 22.88 -9.50 -52.92
N PHE A 377 21.75 -8.95 -53.38
CA PHE A 377 20.45 -9.12 -52.72
C PHE A 377 19.83 -10.52 -52.90
N LYS A 378 20.19 -11.22 -53.99
CA LYS A 378 19.84 -12.61 -54.38
C LYS A 378 18.36 -12.97 -54.59
N ASN A 379 17.40 -12.16 -54.15
CA ASN A 379 15.95 -12.37 -54.38
C ASN A 379 15.38 -11.36 -55.40
N PRO A 380 14.17 -11.60 -55.95
CA PRO A 380 13.42 -10.58 -56.69
C PRO A 380 13.26 -9.32 -55.84
N LEU A 381 13.76 -8.20 -56.37
CA LEU A 381 13.83 -6.93 -55.64
C LEU A 381 12.45 -6.41 -55.21
N THR A 382 11.43 -6.62 -56.02
CA THR A 382 10.03 -6.26 -55.73
C THR A 382 9.49 -7.04 -54.53
N GLN A 383 9.56 -8.38 -54.57
CA GLN A 383 9.12 -9.24 -53.47
C GLN A 383 9.88 -8.95 -52.16
N GLY A 384 11.20 -8.67 -52.25
CA GLY A 384 11.99 -8.26 -51.08
C GLY A 384 11.74 -6.83 -50.57
N LEU A 385 11.17 -5.93 -51.37
CA LEU A 385 10.74 -4.59 -50.92
C LEU A 385 9.34 -4.60 -50.31
N GLU A 386 8.53 -5.58 -50.70
CA GLU A 386 7.17 -5.82 -50.20
C GLU A 386 7.19 -6.65 -48.90
N GLU A 387 7.70 -7.89 -48.94
CA GLU A 387 7.66 -8.84 -47.81
C GLU A 387 8.57 -8.46 -46.63
N LEU A 388 9.73 -7.84 -46.89
CA LEU A 388 10.76 -7.61 -45.87
C LEU A 388 10.81 -6.17 -45.35
N LEU A 389 10.38 -5.17 -46.14
CA LEU A 389 10.67 -3.75 -45.86
C LEU A 389 9.45 -2.82 -45.93
N GLY A 390 8.32 -3.23 -46.52
CA GLY A 390 7.09 -2.43 -46.58
C GLY A 390 7.23 -1.09 -47.31
N LEU A 391 8.03 -1.05 -48.39
CA LEU A 391 8.38 0.18 -49.13
C LEU A 391 7.71 0.30 -50.52
N TRP A 392 7.12 -0.77 -51.04
CA TRP A 392 6.48 -0.78 -52.37
C TRP A 392 5.26 0.17 -52.44
N GLU A 393 4.95 0.68 -53.63
CA GLU A 393 3.86 1.64 -53.96
C GLU A 393 3.85 3.00 -53.24
N LYS A 394 4.82 3.29 -52.36
CA LYS A 394 4.88 4.58 -51.64
C LYS A 394 5.39 5.71 -52.53
N ASN A 395 4.60 6.79 -52.61
CA ASN A 395 4.98 8.02 -53.31
C ASN A 395 6.01 8.83 -52.51
N ALA A 396 6.64 9.83 -53.14
CA ALA A 396 7.70 10.64 -52.52
C ALA A 396 7.28 11.36 -51.22
N LYS A 397 5.99 11.69 -51.05
CA LYS A 397 5.44 12.37 -49.87
C LYS A 397 5.06 11.42 -48.73
N SER A 398 5.03 10.11 -48.96
CA SER A 398 4.69 9.07 -47.98
C SER A 398 5.86 8.15 -47.61
N LYS A 399 7.09 8.53 -47.97
CA LYS A 399 8.30 7.80 -47.59
C LYS A 399 8.59 7.99 -46.11
N LEU A 400 8.80 6.88 -45.40
CA LEU A 400 9.15 6.81 -43.98
C LEU A 400 10.31 5.84 -43.81
N ILE A 401 11.14 6.05 -42.80
CA ILE A 401 12.14 5.08 -42.35
C ILE A 401 11.39 3.87 -41.74
N PRO A 402 11.61 2.64 -42.24
CA PRO A 402 11.02 1.44 -41.67
C PRO A 402 11.44 1.20 -40.21
N SER A 403 10.53 0.66 -39.39
CA SER A 403 10.71 0.49 -37.94
C SER A 403 11.95 -0.33 -37.57
N ILE A 404 12.34 -1.29 -38.41
CA ILE A 404 13.56 -2.11 -38.26
C ILE A 404 14.83 -1.25 -38.13
N VAL A 405 14.92 -0.11 -38.83
CA VAL A 405 16.13 0.75 -38.85
C VAL A 405 16.40 1.35 -37.46
N PHE A 406 15.36 1.72 -36.73
CA PHE A 406 15.46 2.25 -35.37
C PHE A 406 15.94 1.21 -34.35
N LYS A 407 15.85 -0.09 -34.69
CA LYS A 407 16.29 -1.22 -33.86
C LYS A 407 17.67 -1.76 -34.24
N LEU A 408 18.35 -1.17 -35.23
CA LEU A 408 19.67 -1.62 -35.65
C LEU A 408 20.77 -1.18 -34.68
N GLN A 409 21.89 -1.91 -34.74
CA GLN A 409 23.15 -1.54 -34.09
C GLN A 409 23.69 -0.19 -34.59
N PRO A 410 24.43 0.59 -33.76
CA PRO A 410 24.92 1.93 -34.12
C PRO A 410 25.66 1.99 -35.46
N ALA A 411 26.56 1.05 -35.73
CA ALA A 411 27.32 1.00 -36.99
C ALA A 411 26.44 0.82 -38.24
N GLN A 412 25.28 0.18 -38.11
CA GLN A 412 24.35 -0.05 -39.21
C GLN A 412 23.42 1.15 -39.44
N ILE A 413 23.04 1.87 -38.38
CA ILE A 413 22.35 3.17 -38.51
C ILE A 413 23.30 4.21 -39.12
N ALA A 414 24.57 4.22 -38.73
CA ALA A 414 25.59 5.07 -39.33
C ALA A 414 25.75 4.79 -40.84
N LEU A 415 25.87 3.51 -41.24
CA LEU A 415 25.90 3.13 -42.66
C LEU A 415 24.63 3.56 -43.42
N PHE A 416 23.46 3.40 -42.81
CA PHE A 416 22.19 3.85 -43.39
C PHE A 416 22.19 5.36 -43.66
N LEU A 417 22.53 6.17 -42.65
CA LEU A 417 22.58 7.63 -42.75
C LEU A 417 23.65 8.09 -43.76
N ASN A 418 24.84 7.47 -43.74
CA ASN A 418 25.93 7.74 -44.66
C ASN A 418 25.52 7.60 -46.14
N ARG A 419 24.70 6.59 -46.47
CA ARG A 419 24.17 6.39 -47.83
C ARG A 419 22.95 7.26 -48.13
N LEU A 420 22.13 7.58 -47.14
CA LEU A 420 20.99 8.50 -47.30
C LEU A 420 21.48 9.93 -47.62
N PHE A 421 22.50 10.40 -46.91
CA PHE A 421 23.14 11.70 -47.15
C PHE A 421 23.93 11.76 -48.45
N ALA A 422 24.41 10.63 -49.00
CA ALA A 422 25.10 10.61 -50.29
C ALA A 422 24.21 11.14 -51.44
N ILE A 423 22.90 10.89 -51.32
CA ILE A 423 21.87 11.26 -52.29
C ILE A 423 21.47 12.74 -52.13
N ASN A 424 20.65 13.06 -51.11
CA ASN A 424 20.08 14.42 -50.92
C ASN A 424 20.79 15.25 -49.85
N GLY A 425 21.94 14.80 -49.35
CA GLY A 425 22.78 15.57 -48.44
C GLY A 425 23.86 16.37 -49.17
N TRP A 426 24.30 17.48 -48.58
CA TRP A 426 25.42 18.30 -49.07
C TRP A 426 26.40 18.61 -47.94
N ALA A 427 27.61 18.96 -48.37
CA ALA A 427 28.72 19.42 -47.55
C ALA A 427 29.45 20.48 -48.37
N SER A 428 29.62 21.69 -47.86
CA SER A 428 30.34 22.77 -48.52
C SER A 428 30.92 23.79 -47.53
N VAL A 429 32.00 24.45 -47.94
CA VAL A 429 32.57 25.61 -47.24
C VAL A 429 32.33 26.86 -48.09
N LEU A 430 31.63 27.84 -47.54
CA LEU A 430 31.33 29.11 -48.22
C LEU A 430 32.54 30.05 -48.21
N HIS A 431 32.58 31.02 -49.13
CA HIS A 431 33.69 31.98 -49.29
C HIS A 431 34.04 32.82 -48.05
N ARG A 432 33.19 32.83 -47.01
CA ARG A 432 33.45 33.47 -45.70
C ARG A 432 34.02 32.52 -44.63
N GLY A 433 34.41 31.29 -45.01
CA GLY A 433 34.89 30.25 -44.08
C GLY A 433 33.79 29.59 -43.26
N GLN A 434 32.51 29.86 -43.58
CA GLN A 434 31.36 29.23 -42.93
C GLN A 434 31.11 27.84 -43.54
N VAL A 435 31.08 26.83 -42.67
CA VAL A 435 30.74 25.44 -43.02
C VAL A 435 29.23 25.27 -43.13
N GLN A 436 28.78 24.46 -44.08
CA GLN A 436 27.40 23.99 -44.17
C GLN A 436 27.37 22.49 -44.50
N LEU A 437 26.64 21.72 -43.68
CA LEU A 437 26.32 20.32 -43.94
C LEU A 437 24.83 20.13 -43.65
N GLY A 438 24.11 19.51 -44.57
CA GLY A 438 22.67 19.31 -44.42
C GLY A 438 22.08 18.24 -45.33
N TYR A 439 20.77 18.03 -45.21
CA TYR A 439 19.97 17.05 -45.96
C TYR A 439 18.59 17.64 -46.30
N CYS A 440 18.07 17.41 -47.51
CA CYS A 440 16.80 17.98 -47.98
C CYS A 440 15.85 16.90 -48.49
N ASN A 441 14.54 17.11 -48.28
CA ASN A 441 13.50 16.21 -48.74
C ASN A 441 12.13 16.92 -48.78
N ASP A 442 11.24 16.45 -49.66
CA ASP A 442 9.85 16.94 -49.72
C ASP A 442 9.00 16.44 -48.54
N CYS A 443 9.43 15.38 -47.84
CA CYS A 443 8.72 14.77 -46.70
C CYS A 443 9.26 15.27 -45.34
N TYR A 444 8.44 16.04 -44.61
CA TYR A 444 8.75 16.51 -43.25
C TYR A 444 9.00 15.35 -42.26
N GLU A 445 8.15 14.34 -42.28
CA GLU A 445 8.20 13.22 -41.33
C GLU A 445 9.49 12.40 -41.51
N LEU A 446 9.92 12.16 -42.75
CA LEU A 446 11.20 11.53 -43.05
C LEU A 446 12.38 12.35 -42.47
N ILE A 447 12.31 13.68 -42.56
CA ILE A 447 13.35 14.56 -42.01
C ILE A 447 13.35 14.57 -40.48
N ARG A 448 12.18 14.56 -39.82
CA ARG A 448 12.11 14.37 -38.35
C ARG A 448 12.65 13.01 -37.92
N GLN A 449 12.39 11.95 -38.69
CA GLN A 449 12.98 10.64 -38.45
C GLN A 449 14.51 10.63 -38.62
N VAL A 450 15.06 11.35 -39.61
CA VAL A 450 16.52 11.54 -39.76
C VAL A 450 17.11 12.36 -38.62
N GLN A 451 16.48 13.48 -38.23
CA GLN A 451 16.88 14.29 -37.07
C GLN A 451 16.94 13.44 -35.80
N HIS A 452 15.93 12.59 -35.56
CA HIS A 452 15.90 11.69 -34.42
C HIS A 452 17.03 10.64 -34.46
N LEU A 453 17.34 10.05 -35.62
CA LEU A 453 18.46 9.12 -35.74
C LEU A 453 19.82 9.81 -35.50
N LEU A 454 20.00 11.05 -35.97
CA LEU A 454 21.21 11.85 -35.71
C LEU A 454 21.36 12.16 -34.21
N LEU A 455 20.26 12.51 -33.54
CA LEU A 455 20.23 12.78 -32.10
C LEU A 455 20.74 11.59 -31.26
N ARG A 456 20.57 10.35 -31.74
CA ARG A 456 21.11 9.16 -31.04
C ARG A 456 22.64 9.09 -31.03
N PHE A 457 23.30 9.67 -32.03
CA PHE A 457 24.77 9.77 -32.06
C PHE A 457 25.31 10.97 -31.26
N GLY A 458 24.42 11.86 -30.79
CA GLY A 458 24.75 13.15 -30.19
C GLY A 458 24.89 14.29 -31.21
N ILE A 459 24.24 14.18 -32.37
CA ILE A 459 24.31 15.18 -33.44
C ILE A 459 23.02 16.01 -33.39
N ILE A 460 23.15 17.31 -33.07
CA ILE A 460 22.04 18.26 -33.20
C ILE A 460 21.90 18.67 -34.66
N ALA A 461 20.65 18.80 -35.11
CA ALA A 461 20.32 19.36 -36.41
C ALA A 461 19.04 20.19 -36.32
N SER A 462 18.98 21.31 -37.03
CA SER A 462 17.81 22.17 -37.13
C SER A 462 17.04 21.88 -38.42
N ILE A 463 15.70 21.99 -38.39
CA ILE A 463 14.84 21.81 -39.57
C ILE A 463 14.21 23.14 -39.95
N LYS A 464 14.33 23.52 -41.22
CA LYS A 464 13.68 24.69 -41.82
C LYS A 464 12.98 24.33 -43.13
N GLN A 465 11.95 25.09 -43.49
CA GLN A 465 11.30 24.97 -44.78
C GLN A 465 12.03 25.86 -45.80
N CYS A 466 12.26 25.37 -47.01
CA CYS A 466 12.91 26.11 -48.09
C CYS A 466 12.19 25.90 -49.42
N THR A 467 12.38 26.83 -50.36
CA THR A 467 11.83 26.73 -51.72
C THR A 467 12.95 26.34 -52.67
N ILE A 468 12.74 25.29 -53.48
CA ILE A 468 13.74 24.86 -54.46
C ILE A 468 13.71 25.82 -55.67
N ASN A 469 14.81 26.54 -55.88
CA ASN A 469 14.96 27.64 -56.85
C ASN A 469 14.56 27.31 -58.31
N HIS A 470 14.47 26.04 -58.70
CA HIS A 470 14.15 25.62 -60.07
C HIS A 470 12.73 25.05 -60.25
N SER A 471 11.96 24.84 -59.17
CA SER A 471 10.65 24.15 -59.26
C SER A 471 9.51 24.84 -58.50
N HIS A 472 9.80 25.90 -57.74
CA HIS A 472 8.87 26.54 -56.79
C HIS A 472 8.22 25.58 -55.79
N ARG A 473 8.76 24.36 -55.63
CA ARG A 473 8.28 23.40 -54.64
C ARG A 473 8.85 23.74 -53.27
N GLN A 474 7.98 23.69 -52.25
CA GLN A 474 8.39 23.71 -50.86
C GLN A 474 8.98 22.35 -50.49
N ALA A 475 10.19 22.38 -49.93
CA ALA A 475 10.88 21.24 -49.36
C ALA A 475 11.32 21.57 -47.92
N TRP A 476 11.77 20.55 -47.20
CA TRP A 476 12.30 20.67 -45.86
C TRP A 476 13.80 20.42 -45.91
N GLN A 477 14.55 21.25 -45.20
CA GLN A 477 16.00 21.23 -45.10
C GLN A 477 16.40 21.03 -43.64
N LEU A 478 17.21 20.02 -43.40
CA LEU A 478 17.89 19.72 -42.15
C LEU A 478 19.32 20.24 -42.25
N ASP A 479 19.76 21.09 -41.32
CA ASP A 479 21.13 21.60 -41.25
C ASP A 479 21.81 21.18 -39.94
N ILE A 480 23.07 20.74 -40.03
CA ILE A 480 23.96 20.51 -38.89
C ILE A 480 24.89 21.72 -38.80
N LEU A 481 24.81 22.47 -37.70
CA LEU A 481 25.38 23.83 -37.59
C LEU A 481 26.50 23.95 -36.56
N ASP A 482 26.46 23.17 -35.47
CA ASP A 482 27.46 23.23 -34.40
C ASP A 482 28.69 22.37 -34.72
N ALA A 483 29.87 22.88 -34.34
CA ALA A 483 31.16 22.26 -34.67
C ALA A 483 31.32 20.86 -34.05
N GLU A 484 30.75 20.62 -32.86
CA GLU A 484 30.79 19.33 -32.19
C GLU A 484 29.96 18.28 -32.96
N SER A 485 28.71 18.59 -33.30
CA SER A 485 27.86 17.68 -34.08
C SER A 485 28.39 17.46 -35.50
N LEU A 486 29.02 18.46 -36.11
CA LEU A 486 29.75 18.31 -37.38
C LEU A 486 30.91 17.32 -37.25
N GLN A 487 31.73 17.45 -36.21
CA GLN A 487 32.86 16.53 -35.97
C GLN A 487 32.36 15.11 -35.68
N ILE A 488 31.35 14.95 -34.82
CA ILE A 488 30.71 13.65 -34.53
C ILE A 488 30.11 13.04 -35.82
N PHE A 489 29.50 13.86 -36.69
CA PHE A 489 28.98 13.40 -37.97
C PHE A 489 30.10 12.89 -38.88
N ILE A 490 31.20 13.63 -39.02
CA ILE A 490 32.37 13.24 -39.83
C ILE A 490 32.98 11.92 -39.34
N ASP A 491 33.21 11.81 -38.03
CA ASP A 491 33.90 10.66 -37.43
C ASP A 491 33.04 9.38 -37.38
N LYS A 492 31.73 9.50 -37.15
CA LYS A 492 30.83 8.35 -36.94
C LYS A 492 29.98 7.97 -38.14
N ILE A 493 29.70 8.89 -39.07
CA ILE A 493 28.73 8.70 -40.16
C ILE A 493 29.38 8.99 -41.53
N GLY A 494 29.84 10.22 -41.75
CA GLY A 494 30.33 10.70 -43.04
C GLY A 494 29.27 10.72 -44.15
N ILE A 495 29.71 11.05 -45.37
CA ILE A 495 28.86 11.06 -46.58
C ILE A 495 29.62 10.34 -47.68
N PHE A 496 29.08 9.21 -48.15
CA PHE A 496 29.69 8.44 -49.22
C PHE A 496 29.80 9.25 -50.50
N ALA A 497 30.94 9.14 -51.18
CA ALA A 497 31.29 9.85 -52.41
C ALA A 497 31.39 11.38 -52.28
N LYS A 498 31.42 11.92 -51.05
CA LYS A 498 31.65 13.35 -50.75
C LYS A 498 32.74 13.55 -49.70
N GLU A 499 33.63 12.56 -49.54
CA GLU A 499 34.69 12.53 -48.54
C GLU A 499 35.61 13.75 -48.64
N LYS A 500 35.96 14.19 -49.85
CA LYS A 500 36.77 15.39 -50.07
C LYS A 500 36.13 16.66 -49.48
N ALA A 501 34.82 16.84 -49.66
CA ALA A 501 34.09 17.98 -49.13
C ALA A 501 34.02 17.94 -47.59
N LEU A 502 33.97 16.75 -46.99
CA LEU A 502 34.06 16.59 -45.54
C LEU A 502 35.48 16.89 -45.01
N SER A 503 36.53 16.51 -45.73
CA SER A 503 37.91 16.91 -45.36
C SER A 503 38.12 18.42 -45.47
N GLU A 504 37.53 19.07 -46.49
CA GLU A 504 37.54 20.54 -46.63
C GLU A 504 36.79 21.20 -45.45
N ILE A 505 35.65 20.64 -45.00
CA ILE A 505 34.95 21.06 -43.79
C ILE A 505 35.79 20.85 -42.52
N GLN A 506 36.41 19.68 -42.35
CA GLN A 506 37.21 19.36 -41.16
C GLN A 506 38.42 20.30 -41.02
N ALA A 507 39.05 20.66 -42.14
CA ALA A 507 40.11 21.67 -42.20
C ALA A 507 39.59 23.08 -41.87
N ALA A 508 38.37 23.43 -42.30
CA ALA A 508 37.75 24.72 -41.97
C ALA A 508 37.37 24.83 -40.48
N ILE A 509 36.81 23.78 -39.87
CA ILE A 509 36.48 23.72 -38.43
C ILE A 509 37.75 23.91 -37.59
N SER A 510 38.86 23.28 -37.99
CA SER A 510 40.15 23.36 -37.28
C SER A 510 40.77 24.77 -37.27
N ASN A 511 40.36 25.65 -38.21
CA ASN A 511 40.96 26.97 -38.40
C ASN A 511 40.09 28.15 -37.89
N ASN A 512 38.81 27.93 -37.58
CA ASN A 512 37.86 29.00 -37.24
C ASN A 512 37.25 28.80 -35.85
N GLN A 513 37.72 29.56 -34.84
CA GLN A 513 37.24 29.45 -33.46
C GLN A 513 35.85 30.07 -33.20
N SER A 514 35.26 30.80 -34.14
CA SER A 514 33.99 31.51 -33.95
C SER A 514 32.90 31.09 -34.94
N ASN A 515 32.23 29.97 -34.66
CA ASN A 515 30.86 29.73 -35.12
C ASN A 515 29.92 29.91 -33.92
N HIS A 516 28.93 30.79 -34.03
CA HIS A 516 27.93 31.01 -33.00
C HIS A 516 27.14 29.73 -32.72
N ASN A 517 27.19 29.27 -31.47
CA ASN A 517 26.35 28.18 -30.99
C ASN A 517 24.97 28.77 -30.63
N PRO A 518 23.85 28.32 -31.24
CA PRO A 518 22.52 28.81 -30.89
C PRO A 518 22.04 28.32 -29.51
N ILE A 519 22.75 27.35 -28.92
CA ILE A 519 22.43 26.68 -27.67
C ILE A 519 23.58 26.92 -26.68
N SER A 520 23.24 27.22 -25.41
CA SER A 520 24.23 27.31 -24.34
C SER A 520 24.78 25.93 -24.00
N THR A 521 26.05 25.69 -24.34
CA THR A 521 26.73 24.41 -24.09
C THR A 521 27.46 24.43 -22.76
N ASP A 522 26.81 23.90 -21.72
CA ASP A 522 27.52 23.39 -20.55
C ASP A 522 27.78 21.88 -20.74
N ILE A 523 29.04 21.46 -20.63
CA ILE A 523 29.53 20.19 -21.21
C ILE A 523 29.21 18.96 -20.34
N ARG A 524 28.36 19.13 -19.30
CA ARG A 524 28.07 18.11 -18.27
C ARG A 524 26.64 17.55 -18.32
N GLU A 525 25.76 18.11 -19.15
CA GLU A 525 24.33 17.84 -19.11
C GLU A 525 23.87 16.99 -20.31
N GLN A 526 22.98 16.01 -20.09
CA GLN A 526 22.43 15.20 -21.19
C GLN A 526 21.29 15.91 -21.96
N ILE A 527 20.89 17.09 -21.50
CA ILE A 527 19.85 17.95 -22.08
C ILE A 527 20.47 19.15 -22.82
N ALA A 528 19.65 19.79 -23.64
CA ALA A 528 19.93 21.02 -24.36
C ALA A 528 18.70 21.94 -24.28
N TRP A 529 18.92 23.25 -24.35
CA TRP A 529 17.87 24.26 -24.26
C TRP A 529 17.50 24.78 -25.66
N ASP A 530 16.32 24.40 -26.14
CA ASP A 530 15.81 24.69 -27.49
C ASP A 530 14.63 25.68 -27.40
N GLU A 531 14.67 26.73 -28.22
CA GLU A 531 13.73 27.85 -28.17
C GLU A 531 12.41 27.49 -28.85
N ILE A 532 11.26 27.92 -28.32
CA ILE A 532 9.96 27.68 -28.95
C ILE A 532 9.73 28.70 -30.06
N LYS A 533 9.52 28.19 -31.27
CA LYS A 533 9.29 28.95 -32.50
C LYS A 533 7.81 29.22 -32.80
N ALA A 534 6.92 28.31 -32.41
CA ALA A 534 5.48 28.47 -32.60
C ALA A 534 4.69 27.62 -31.59
N ILE A 535 3.53 28.13 -31.17
CA ILE A 535 2.50 27.40 -30.43
C ILE A 535 1.19 27.59 -31.19
N GLU A 536 0.64 26.51 -31.75
CA GLU A 536 -0.51 26.57 -32.68
C GLU A 536 -1.66 25.69 -32.16
N PRO A 537 -2.90 26.18 -32.04
CA PRO A 537 -4.06 25.33 -31.75
C PRO A 537 -4.35 24.40 -32.94
N ILE A 538 -4.40 23.08 -32.70
CA ILE A 538 -4.62 22.05 -33.73
C ILE A 538 -6.09 21.57 -33.75
N GLY A 539 -6.84 21.86 -32.69
CA GLY A 539 -8.19 21.35 -32.46
C GLY A 539 -8.17 20.13 -31.54
N PHE A 540 -9.18 19.27 -31.68
CA PHE A 540 -9.43 18.17 -30.76
C PHE A 540 -8.78 16.87 -31.23
N LYS A 541 -8.01 16.21 -30.36
CA LYS A 541 -7.38 14.90 -30.61
C LYS A 541 -7.55 13.98 -29.41
N GLN A 542 -7.53 12.67 -29.64
CA GLN A 542 -7.37 11.69 -28.57
C GLN A 542 -6.02 11.92 -27.87
N VAL A 543 -6.01 11.94 -26.55
CA VAL A 543 -4.82 12.18 -25.73
C VAL A 543 -4.60 11.07 -24.71
N TYR A 544 -3.34 10.86 -24.35
CA TYR A 544 -2.88 9.81 -23.45
C TYR A 544 -1.85 10.40 -22.46
N ASP A 545 -1.64 9.70 -21.34
CA ASP A 545 -0.60 10.03 -20.34
C ASP A 545 0.03 8.74 -19.76
N LEU A 546 1.23 8.86 -19.19
CA LEU A 546 1.99 7.74 -18.61
C LEU A 546 2.42 8.07 -17.19
N THR A 547 2.11 7.17 -16.24
CA THR A 547 2.56 7.35 -14.85
C THR A 547 3.93 6.72 -14.66
N ILE A 548 4.89 7.55 -14.26
CA ILE A 548 6.30 7.19 -14.09
C ILE A 548 6.68 7.25 -12.60
N PRO A 549 7.21 6.17 -12.01
CA PRO A 549 7.67 6.19 -10.62
C PRO A 549 9.00 6.94 -10.48
N ASN A 550 9.19 7.61 -9.34
CA ASN A 550 10.40 8.32 -8.89
C ASN A 550 10.76 9.59 -9.67
N THR A 551 10.76 9.55 -11.01
CA THR A 551 11.15 10.70 -11.85
C THR A 551 9.96 11.55 -12.30
N HIS A 552 8.75 10.99 -12.30
CA HIS A 552 7.49 11.68 -12.61
C HIS A 552 7.46 12.42 -13.95
N ASN A 553 8.39 12.08 -14.86
CA ASN A 553 8.57 12.65 -16.19
C ASN A 553 8.96 11.57 -17.21
N PHE A 554 8.72 11.82 -18.51
CA PHE A 554 9.19 10.96 -19.59
C PHE A 554 9.48 11.78 -20.86
N VAL A 555 10.31 11.23 -21.74
CA VAL A 555 10.66 11.87 -23.02
C VAL A 555 9.69 11.45 -24.13
N ALA A 556 8.92 12.41 -24.65
CA ALA A 556 8.02 12.24 -25.80
C ALA A 556 8.32 13.25 -26.90
N ASN A 557 8.34 12.82 -28.18
CA ASN A 557 8.77 13.62 -29.33
C ASN A 557 10.09 14.41 -29.12
N ASP A 558 10.95 13.87 -28.25
CA ASP A 558 12.21 14.44 -27.76
C ASP A 558 12.07 15.68 -26.82
N ILE A 559 11.09 15.68 -25.87
CA ILE A 559 10.74 16.73 -24.86
C ILE A 559 10.22 16.10 -23.51
N CYS A 560 10.24 16.77 -22.33
CA CYS A 560 9.99 16.21 -20.95
C CYS A 560 8.80 16.87 -20.13
N VAL A 561 8.31 16.33 -18.94
CA VAL A 561 7.04 16.73 -18.17
C VAL A 561 7.03 16.76 -16.56
N HIS A 562 6.23 17.57 -15.77
CA HIS A 562 6.00 17.48 -14.24
C HIS A 562 4.76 18.23 -13.54
N ASN A 563 4.47 18.15 -12.20
CA ASN A 563 3.15 18.55 -11.56
C ASN A 563 3.01 19.12 -10.06
N THR A 564 1.77 19.13 -9.47
CA THR A 564 1.23 19.31 -8.05
C THR A 564 0.77 20.73 -7.53
N SER A 565 -0.18 20.88 -6.54
CA SER A 565 -0.78 22.17 -5.99
C SER A 565 -1.51 22.24 -4.57
N PHE A 566 -2.87 22.17 -4.46
CA PHE A 566 -3.84 22.77 -3.44
C PHE A 566 -3.41 23.10 -1.98
N ALA A 567 -2.70 22.21 -1.29
CA ALA A 567 -2.53 22.31 0.17
C ALA A 567 -1.72 23.53 0.62
N MET A 568 -0.87 24.03 -0.28
CA MET A 568 0.03 25.15 -0.01
C MET A 568 -0.71 26.46 0.27
N ASN A 569 -1.90 26.70 -0.31
CA ASN A 569 -2.64 27.93 -0.02
C ASN A 569 -3.20 27.98 1.42
N ILE A 570 -3.46 26.82 2.04
CA ILE A 570 -3.87 26.75 3.44
C ILE A 570 -2.66 26.98 4.35
N ALA A 571 -1.51 26.36 4.04
CA ALA A 571 -0.25 26.60 4.76
C ALA A 571 0.20 28.08 4.69
N GLU A 572 0.08 28.69 3.51
CA GLU A 572 0.30 30.12 3.24
C GLU A 572 -0.50 31.00 4.21
N HIS A 573 -1.83 30.84 4.27
CA HIS A 573 -2.67 31.67 5.13
C HIS A 573 -2.32 31.52 6.62
N VAL A 574 -2.16 30.28 7.10
CA VAL A 574 -1.90 30.02 8.53
C VAL A 574 -0.54 30.58 8.97
N ALA A 575 0.48 30.51 8.12
CA ALA A 575 1.80 31.06 8.43
C ALA A 575 1.88 32.58 8.22
N VAL A 576 1.28 33.13 7.16
CA VAL A 576 1.48 34.54 6.78
C VAL A 576 0.50 35.47 7.48
N GLU A 577 -0.80 35.15 7.47
CA GLU A 577 -1.85 36.02 8.03
C GLU A 577 -2.04 35.77 9.54
N LEU A 578 -2.18 34.50 9.94
CA LEU A 578 -2.40 34.15 11.35
C LEU A 578 -1.10 34.15 12.17
N LYS A 579 0.07 34.20 11.51
CA LYS A 579 1.42 34.12 12.12
C LYS A 579 1.60 32.92 13.06
N ILE A 580 0.94 31.80 12.78
CA ILE A 580 1.06 30.56 13.57
C ILE A 580 2.09 29.63 12.90
N PRO A 581 3.03 29.00 13.64
CA PRO A 581 4.05 28.14 13.03
C PRO A 581 3.49 26.96 12.21
N VAL A 582 3.94 26.81 10.96
CA VAL A 582 3.53 25.72 10.05
C VAL A 582 4.76 24.92 9.60
N ALA A 583 4.67 23.59 9.68
CA ALA A 583 5.67 22.68 9.11
C ALA A 583 5.14 22.03 7.82
N VAL A 584 5.91 22.06 6.74
CA VAL A 584 5.57 21.45 5.44
C VAL A 584 6.63 20.42 5.08
N PHE A 585 6.23 19.15 4.97
CA PHE A 585 7.08 18.07 4.49
C PHE A 585 6.72 17.78 3.03
N SER A 586 7.60 18.14 2.09
CA SER A 586 7.40 17.92 0.67
C SER A 586 8.32 16.82 0.17
N MET A 587 7.74 15.71 -0.26
CA MET A 587 8.47 14.57 -0.80
C MET A 587 8.38 14.50 -2.33
N GLU A 588 7.53 15.35 -2.94
CA GLU A 588 7.35 15.47 -4.40
C GLU A 588 8.02 16.74 -5.00
N MET A 589 8.19 17.82 -4.22
CA MET A 589 8.70 19.11 -4.71
C MET A 589 9.82 19.66 -3.81
N SER A 590 10.75 20.44 -4.40
CA SER A 590 11.77 21.15 -3.63
C SER A 590 11.22 22.40 -2.94
N ASP A 591 11.94 22.86 -1.92
CA ASP A 591 11.67 24.09 -1.19
C ASP A 591 11.59 25.33 -2.09
N GLU A 592 12.51 25.50 -3.04
CA GLU A 592 12.50 26.58 -4.04
C GLU A 592 11.20 26.60 -4.87
N GLN A 593 10.74 25.42 -5.32
CA GLN A 593 9.53 25.31 -6.15
C GLN A 593 8.26 25.64 -5.35
N LEU A 594 8.26 25.36 -4.05
CA LEU A 594 7.19 25.76 -3.14
C LEU A 594 7.25 27.26 -2.83
N ALA A 595 8.43 27.82 -2.57
CA ALA A 595 8.64 29.24 -2.31
C ALA A 595 8.16 30.11 -3.48
N MET A 596 8.50 29.76 -4.73
CA MET A 596 8.05 30.48 -5.92
C MET A 596 6.51 30.53 -6.05
N ARG A 597 5.82 29.43 -5.69
CA ARG A 597 4.35 29.35 -5.70
C ARG A 597 3.70 30.17 -4.59
N LEU A 598 4.30 30.17 -3.40
CA LEU A 598 3.88 31.00 -2.28
C LEU A 598 4.03 32.49 -2.62
N ILE A 599 5.16 32.90 -3.21
CA ILE A 599 5.39 34.26 -3.68
C ILE A 599 4.36 34.65 -4.75
N SER A 600 4.11 33.80 -5.75
CA SER A 600 3.08 34.04 -6.79
C SER A 600 1.67 34.21 -6.21
N SER A 601 1.28 33.32 -5.31
CA SER A 601 -0.02 33.34 -4.65
C SER A 601 -0.22 34.59 -3.77
N LEU A 602 0.79 34.98 -3.00
CA LEU A 602 0.76 36.16 -2.13
C LEU A 602 0.81 37.47 -2.91
N ALA A 603 1.75 37.60 -3.84
CA ALA A 603 1.91 38.79 -4.67
C ALA A 603 0.74 38.97 -5.67
N LYS A 604 -0.04 37.90 -5.92
CA LYS A 604 -1.03 37.78 -7.01
C LYS A 604 -0.42 38.02 -8.39
N VAL A 605 0.87 37.72 -8.53
CA VAL A 605 1.63 37.80 -9.78
C VAL A 605 1.67 36.41 -10.40
N ASN A 606 1.48 36.32 -11.72
CA ASN A 606 1.56 35.07 -12.47
C ASN A 606 2.85 34.31 -12.12
N LEU A 607 2.74 33.02 -11.79
CA LEU A 607 3.86 32.17 -11.39
C LEU A 607 4.99 32.17 -12.43
N GLN A 608 4.65 32.23 -13.72
CA GLN A 608 5.60 32.38 -14.81
C GLN A 608 6.42 33.68 -14.71
N ASN A 609 5.80 34.80 -14.37
CA ASN A 609 6.49 36.09 -14.22
C ASN A 609 7.43 36.07 -13.00
N VAL A 610 6.99 35.49 -11.88
CA VAL A 610 7.83 35.31 -10.67
C VAL A 610 9.07 34.46 -11.00
N ARG A 611 8.91 33.40 -11.80
CA ARG A 611 9.99 32.44 -12.12
C ARG A 611 10.94 32.91 -13.22
N THR A 612 10.43 33.66 -14.19
CA THR A 612 11.24 34.24 -15.29
C THR A 612 11.92 35.55 -14.90
N GLY A 613 11.45 36.22 -13.84
CA GLY A 613 11.92 37.56 -13.45
C GLY A 613 11.44 38.68 -14.39
N ILE A 614 10.57 38.37 -15.35
CA ILE A 614 9.98 39.34 -16.28
C ILE A 614 8.82 40.03 -15.57
N LEU A 615 9.17 41.11 -14.88
CA LEU A 615 8.30 41.81 -13.93
C LEU A 615 8.35 43.30 -14.24
N ASN A 616 7.19 43.96 -14.25
CA ASN A 616 7.14 45.41 -14.26
C ASN A 616 7.40 45.96 -12.83
N ASP A 617 7.66 47.26 -12.71
CA ASP A 617 8.01 47.88 -11.42
C ASP A 617 6.93 47.63 -10.35
N ASP A 618 5.65 47.68 -10.72
CA ASP A 618 4.51 47.37 -9.82
C ASP A 618 4.51 45.92 -9.32
N GLN A 619 4.82 44.94 -10.20
CA GLN A 619 4.93 43.53 -9.85
C GLN A 619 6.18 43.24 -9.01
N TRP A 620 7.28 43.95 -9.26
CA TRP A 620 8.48 43.88 -8.42
C TRP A 620 8.20 44.36 -7.00
N ASP A 621 7.43 45.44 -6.86
CA ASP A 621 6.91 45.95 -5.59
C ASP A 621 5.99 44.93 -4.90
N GLN A 622 5.08 44.28 -5.64
CA GLN A 622 4.19 43.23 -5.11
C GLN A 622 4.98 42.01 -4.59
N ILE A 623 5.99 41.56 -5.34
CA ILE A 623 6.86 40.44 -4.95
C ILE A 623 7.73 40.81 -3.75
N THR A 624 8.30 42.02 -3.72
CA THR A 624 9.12 42.47 -2.59
C THR A 624 8.31 42.49 -1.30
N ARG A 625 7.04 42.90 -1.36
CA ARG A 625 6.10 42.82 -0.23
C ARG A 625 5.80 41.36 0.15
N ALA A 626 5.53 40.49 -0.82
CA ALA A 626 5.26 39.07 -0.56
C ALA A 626 6.47 38.33 0.05
N VAL A 627 7.70 38.63 -0.40
CA VAL A 627 8.94 38.08 0.15
C VAL A 627 9.13 38.55 1.60
N SER A 628 8.92 39.83 1.90
CA SER A 628 8.98 40.35 3.28
C SER A 628 7.90 39.75 4.20
N GLN A 629 6.70 39.48 3.65
CA GLN A 629 5.64 38.77 4.36
C GLN A 629 6.00 37.31 4.68
N LEU A 630 6.69 36.62 3.76
CA LEU A 630 7.19 35.25 3.94
C LEU A 630 8.39 35.16 4.88
N GLU A 631 9.37 36.07 4.77
CA GLU A 631 10.52 36.15 5.67
C GLU A 631 10.10 36.34 7.14
N SER A 632 9.01 37.08 7.36
CA SER A 632 8.38 37.28 8.66
C SER A 632 7.32 36.24 9.02
N ALA A 633 7.12 35.18 8.22
CA ALA A 633 6.16 34.12 8.50
C ALA A 633 6.87 32.88 9.11
N PRO A 634 6.34 32.27 10.18
CA PRO A 634 6.90 31.05 10.75
C PRO A 634 6.53 29.80 9.91
N LEU A 635 6.93 29.79 8.64
CA LEU A 635 6.76 28.67 7.71
C LEU A 635 8.07 27.90 7.56
N PHE A 636 8.04 26.61 7.85
CA PHE A 636 9.21 25.73 7.81
C PHE A 636 8.99 24.63 6.78
N ILE A 637 9.87 24.54 5.78
CA ILE A 637 9.81 23.53 4.71
C ILE A 637 10.92 22.50 4.91
N ASP A 638 10.60 21.24 4.68
CA ASP A 638 11.51 20.09 4.67
C ASP A 638 11.24 19.26 3.42
N ASP A 639 12.17 19.28 2.46
CA ASP A 639 12.04 18.62 1.16
C ASP A 639 12.63 17.21 1.12
N THR A 640 12.94 16.62 2.29
CA THR A 640 13.61 15.31 2.36
C THR A 640 12.73 14.20 1.76
N PRO A 641 13.20 13.50 0.71
CA PRO A 641 12.41 12.47 0.06
C PRO A 641 12.28 11.22 0.93
N ALA A 642 11.16 10.50 0.75
CA ALA A 642 10.92 9.17 1.32
C ALA A 642 11.02 9.04 2.85
N LEU A 643 10.81 10.14 3.60
CA LEU A 643 10.83 10.18 5.07
C LEU A 643 9.97 9.08 5.71
N SER A 644 10.50 8.44 6.75
CA SER A 644 9.70 7.56 7.60
C SER A 644 8.84 8.33 8.60
N PRO A 645 7.72 7.75 9.08
CA PRO A 645 6.90 8.40 10.09
C PRO A 645 7.64 8.70 11.41
N THR A 646 8.67 7.91 11.73
CA THR A 646 9.50 8.10 12.92
C THR A 646 10.42 9.31 12.77
N GLU A 647 11.08 9.47 11.62
CA GLU A 647 11.93 10.62 11.32
C GLU A 647 11.11 11.91 11.25
N LEU A 648 9.96 11.88 10.56
CA LEU A 648 9.04 13.02 10.50
C LEU A 648 8.61 13.44 11.91
N ARG A 649 8.20 12.48 12.76
CA ARG A 649 7.86 12.76 14.17
C ARG A 649 9.02 13.35 14.96
N ALA A 650 10.26 12.90 14.75
CA ALA A 650 11.43 13.49 15.40
C ALA A 650 11.68 14.94 14.97
N ARG A 651 11.55 15.25 13.66
CA ARG A 651 11.71 16.61 13.12
C ARG A 651 10.62 17.57 13.60
N VAL A 652 9.35 17.16 13.55
CA VAL A 652 8.22 17.96 14.07
C VAL A 652 8.37 18.22 15.58
N ARG A 653 8.76 17.21 16.37
CA ARG A 653 9.04 17.37 17.82
C ARG A 653 10.18 18.36 18.08
N ARG A 654 11.24 18.35 17.27
CA ARG A 654 12.35 19.30 17.39
C ARG A 654 11.86 20.73 17.14
N LEU A 655 11.18 20.94 16.02
CA LEU A 655 10.62 22.24 15.66
C LEU A 655 9.66 22.79 16.72
N ALA A 656 8.81 21.91 17.29
CA ALA A 656 7.91 22.27 18.39
C ALA A 656 8.61 22.58 19.73
N ARG A 657 9.86 22.15 19.91
CA ARG A 657 10.70 22.55 21.07
C ARG A 657 11.41 23.88 20.82
N GLU A 658 11.86 24.12 19.58
CA GLU A 658 12.57 25.35 19.19
C GLU A 658 11.62 26.56 19.08
N HIS A 659 10.38 26.36 18.58
CA HIS A 659 9.41 27.44 18.32
C HIS A 659 8.10 27.34 19.14
N GLY A 660 7.98 26.38 20.06
CA GLY A 660 6.78 26.18 20.87
C GLY A 660 5.64 25.49 20.11
N LYS A 661 4.38 25.86 20.41
CA LYS A 661 3.23 25.13 19.85
C LYS A 661 3.09 25.40 18.34
N LEU A 662 3.24 24.34 17.53
CA LEU A 662 2.94 24.39 16.10
C LEU A 662 1.43 24.54 15.83
N GLY A 663 1.10 25.23 14.75
CA GLY A 663 -0.26 25.43 14.26
C GLY A 663 -0.72 24.34 13.29
N LEU A 664 0.10 23.97 12.31
CA LEU A 664 -0.26 23.01 11.27
C LEU A 664 0.95 22.20 10.82
N VAL A 665 0.74 20.92 10.51
CA VAL A 665 1.72 20.08 9.81
C VAL A 665 1.11 19.64 8.48
N VAL A 666 1.78 19.89 7.36
CA VAL A 666 1.38 19.49 6.00
C VAL A 666 2.37 18.44 5.46
N ILE A 667 1.86 17.42 4.77
CA ILE A 667 2.65 16.31 4.24
C ILE A 667 2.22 15.98 2.80
N ASP A 668 3.13 16.17 1.86
CA ASP A 668 2.89 16.04 0.41
C ASP A 668 3.82 14.99 -0.23
N TYR A 669 3.38 13.77 -0.57
CA TYR A 669 2.10 13.14 -0.26
C TYR A 669 2.32 11.81 0.47
N LEU A 670 1.30 11.33 1.19
CA LEU A 670 1.40 10.20 2.13
C LEU A 670 1.94 8.92 1.47
N GLN A 671 1.57 8.65 0.22
CA GLN A 671 2.09 7.53 -0.56
C GLN A 671 3.53 7.71 -1.11
N LEU A 672 4.34 8.66 -0.60
CA LEU A 672 5.80 8.71 -0.81
C LEU A 672 6.61 8.31 0.44
N MET A 673 6.02 8.34 1.64
CA MET A 673 6.66 7.90 2.88
C MET A 673 7.06 6.42 2.83
N GLN A 674 8.08 6.02 3.60
CA GLN A 674 8.54 4.62 3.67
C GLN A 674 8.64 4.12 5.13
N VAL A 675 8.30 2.87 5.38
CA VAL A 675 8.49 2.22 6.71
C VAL A 675 9.66 1.23 6.64
N PRO A 676 10.80 1.49 7.32
CA PRO A 676 11.95 0.59 7.31
C PRO A 676 11.63 -0.84 7.74
N ASP A 677 12.39 -1.81 7.19
CA ASP A 677 12.34 -3.26 7.47
C ASP A 677 11.00 -4.02 7.22
N THR A 678 9.93 -3.37 6.75
CA THR A 678 8.69 -4.07 6.41
C THR A 678 8.72 -4.70 5.00
N LYS A 679 8.39 -6.00 4.89
CA LYS A 679 8.08 -6.67 3.61
C LYS A 679 6.57 -6.81 3.41
N GLU A 680 5.84 -5.80 3.88
CA GLU A 680 4.38 -5.78 3.81
C GLU A 680 3.89 -5.10 2.52
N SER A 681 2.58 -5.15 2.28
CA SER A 681 1.99 -4.50 1.12
C SER A 681 1.85 -3.00 1.37
N ARG A 682 2.01 -2.15 0.34
CA ARG A 682 1.87 -0.68 0.41
C ARG A 682 0.60 -0.21 1.14
N ALA A 683 -0.49 -0.96 1.03
CA ALA A 683 -1.73 -0.76 1.79
C ALA A 683 -1.58 -0.85 3.34
N ASN A 684 -0.78 -1.79 3.84
CA ASN A 684 -0.49 -1.92 5.27
C ASN A 684 0.45 -0.80 5.72
N GLU A 685 1.47 -0.51 4.92
CA GLU A 685 2.43 0.57 5.15
C GLU A 685 1.73 1.93 5.26
N VAL A 686 0.84 2.26 4.30
CA VAL A 686 -0.05 3.44 4.34
C VAL A 686 -0.96 3.46 5.57
N SER A 687 -1.41 2.30 6.06
CA SER A 687 -2.19 2.21 7.29
C SER A 687 -1.35 2.53 8.54
N GLU A 688 -0.11 2.04 8.58
CA GLU A 688 0.84 2.31 9.67
C GLU A 688 1.27 3.77 9.69
N ILE A 689 1.59 4.34 8.52
CA ILE A 689 1.85 5.77 8.32
C ILE A 689 0.67 6.59 8.86
N SER A 690 -0.57 6.32 8.42
CA SER A 690 -1.77 7.04 8.86
C SER A 690 -1.97 7.01 10.39
N ARG A 691 -1.69 5.89 11.06
CA ARG A 691 -1.74 5.79 12.53
C ARG A 691 -0.65 6.58 13.22
N SER A 692 0.57 6.51 12.71
CA SER A 692 1.70 7.28 13.26
C SER A 692 1.41 8.78 13.17
N LEU A 693 0.87 9.24 12.04
CA LEU A 693 0.43 10.63 11.84
C LEU A 693 -0.72 11.03 12.77
N LYS A 694 -1.74 10.17 12.98
CA LYS A 694 -2.80 10.44 13.97
C LYS A 694 -2.28 10.45 15.42
N SER A 695 -1.26 9.65 15.72
CA SER A 695 -0.58 9.67 17.03
C SER A 695 0.19 10.97 17.23
N LEU A 696 0.94 11.41 16.21
CA LEU A 696 1.64 12.70 16.19
C LEU A 696 0.69 13.89 16.41
N ALA A 697 -0.44 13.91 15.68
CA ALA A 697 -1.46 14.95 15.81
C ALA A 697 -1.95 15.10 17.26
N LYS A 698 -2.30 13.97 17.89
CA LYS A 698 -2.75 13.91 19.29
C LYS A 698 -1.66 14.27 20.30
N GLU A 699 -0.43 13.81 20.08
CA GLU A 699 0.68 14.05 21.00
C GLU A 699 1.01 15.55 21.11
N LEU A 700 1.12 16.23 19.97
CA LEU A 700 1.48 17.65 19.93
C LEU A 700 0.26 18.57 20.06
N ASN A 701 -0.94 18.02 19.96
CA ASN A 701 -2.21 18.75 19.90
C ASN A 701 -2.26 19.75 18.73
N VAL A 702 -1.97 19.24 17.52
CA VAL A 702 -1.81 19.99 16.26
C VAL A 702 -2.59 19.27 15.14
N PRO A 703 -3.31 19.97 14.25
CA PRO A 703 -3.85 19.37 13.03
C PRO A 703 -2.72 18.89 12.10
N VAL A 704 -2.84 17.65 11.62
CA VAL A 704 -1.93 17.08 10.62
C VAL A 704 -2.71 16.88 9.32
N MET A 705 -2.31 17.59 8.28
CA MET A 705 -2.86 17.49 6.93
C MET A 705 -1.95 16.64 6.04
N ALA A 706 -2.44 15.51 5.56
CA ALA A 706 -1.71 14.63 4.67
C ALA A 706 -2.40 14.53 3.31
N LEU A 707 -1.65 14.73 2.24
CA LEU A 707 -2.18 14.63 0.88
C LEU A 707 -2.18 13.17 0.44
N SER A 708 -3.18 12.77 -0.33
CA SER A 708 -3.34 11.39 -0.78
C SER A 708 -3.92 11.28 -2.18
N GLN A 709 -3.31 10.46 -3.03
CA GLN A 709 -3.82 10.24 -4.38
C GLN A 709 -5.03 9.28 -4.40
N LEU A 710 -6.00 9.56 -5.27
CA LEU A 710 -7.19 8.72 -5.50
C LEU A 710 -6.99 7.63 -6.56
N ASN A 711 -7.69 6.52 -6.41
CA ASN A 711 -7.65 5.37 -7.30
C ASN A 711 -8.40 5.58 -8.62
N ARG A 712 -7.83 5.02 -9.69
CA ARG A 712 -8.29 5.14 -11.09
C ARG A 712 -9.67 4.51 -11.37
N SER A 713 -10.20 3.68 -10.47
CA SER A 713 -11.56 3.11 -10.62
C SER A 713 -12.68 4.15 -10.66
N LEU A 714 -12.38 5.38 -10.21
CA LEU A 714 -13.24 6.56 -10.36
C LEU A 714 -13.51 6.92 -11.82
N GLU A 715 -12.51 6.76 -12.70
CA GLU A 715 -12.57 7.13 -14.13
C GLU A 715 -13.45 6.20 -14.95
N GLN A 716 -13.76 5.00 -14.46
CA GLN A 716 -14.63 4.03 -15.13
C GLN A 716 -16.13 4.23 -14.83
N ARG A 717 -16.47 5.11 -13.87
CA ARG A 717 -17.86 5.41 -13.52
C ARG A 717 -18.45 6.48 -14.44
N THR A 718 -19.78 6.51 -14.54
CA THR A 718 -20.51 7.64 -15.13
C THR A 718 -20.36 8.91 -14.29
N ASP A 719 -20.48 8.78 -12.97
CA ASP A 719 -20.24 9.86 -12.00
C ASP A 719 -18.78 9.83 -11.50
N LYS A 720 -18.01 10.86 -11.90
CA LYS A 720 -16.59 11.02 -11.58
C LYS A 720 -16.35 11.64 -10.20
N ARG A 721 -17.37 12.12 -9.46
CA ARG A 721 -17.17 12.74 -8.13
C ARG A 721 -16.57 11.74 -7.13
N PRO A 722 -15.41 12.04 -6.50
CA PRO A 722 -14.76 11.15 -5.55
C PRO A 722 -15.65 10.71 -4.39
N LYS A 723 -15.51 9.43 -4.02
CA LYS A 723 -16.25 8.79 -2.94
C LYS A 723 -15.28 8.04 -2.04
N MET A 724 -15.72 7.71 -0.83
CA MET A 724 -14.92 6.95 0.15
C MET A 724 -14.36 5.61 -0.37
N SER A 725 -14.93 5.05 -1.44
CA SER A 725 -14.39 3.88 -2.16
C SER A 725 -13.08 4.14 -2.90
N ASP A 726 -12.79 5.38 -3.25
CA ASP A 726 -11.77 5.73 -4.23
C ASP A 726 -10.42 6.05 -3.56
N LEU A 727 -10.41 6.18 -2.22
CA LEU A 727 -9.21 6.06 -1.38
C LEU A 727 -8.78 4.58 -1.16
N ARG A 728 -9.58 3.59 -1.57
CA ARG A 728 -9.37 2.18 -1.15
C ARG A 728 -8.62 1.36 -2.19
N GLU A 729 -7.38 0.98 -1.87
CA GLU A 729 -6.75 -0.19 -2.50
C GLU A 729 -7.36 -1.54 -2.03
N SER A 730 -8.23 -1.54 -1.02
CA SER A 730 -8.79 -2.76 -0.44
C SER A 730 -9.86 -3.41 -1.31
N GLY A 731 -9.77 -4.74 -1.45
CA GLY A 731 -10.82 -5.55 -2.07
C GLY A 731 -11.94 -5.88 -1.11
N CYS A 732 -13.03 -6.42 -1.65
CA CYS A 732 -14.28 -6.63 -0.92
C CYS A 732 -14.84 -8.02 -1.20
N LEU A 733 -15.59 -8.57 -0.23
CA LEU A 733 -16.24 -9.88 -0.34
C LEU A 733 -17.65 -9.75 -0.92
N HIS A 734 -18.09 -10.76 -1.65
CA HIS A 734 -19.49 -10.87 -2.03
C HIS A 734 -20.37 -11.20 -0.80
N GLY A 735 -21.62 -10.70 -0.81
CA GLY A 735 -22.56 -10.78 0.31
C GLY A 735 -22.96 -12.17 0.80
N ASP A 736 -22.65 -13.24 0.06
CA ASP A 736 -22.85 -14.64 0.51
C ASP A 736 -21.73 -15.17 1.40
N SER A 737 -20.63 -14.41 1.59
CA SER A 737 -19.49 -14.84 2.38
C SER A 737 -19.88 -15.01 3.85
N LEU A 738 -19.75 -16.23 4.36
CA LEU A 738 -20.05 -16.62 5.73
C LEU A 738 -18.86 -16.30 6.64
N VAL A 739 -19.05 -15.36 7.55
CA VAL A 739 -18.09 -15.02 8.61
C VAL A 739 -18.49 -15.76 9.88
N THR A 740 -17.50 -16.38 10.53
CA THR A 740 -17.71 -17.10 11.80
C THR A 740 -17.48 -16.17 12.98
N CYS A 741 -18.53 -15.88 13.74
CA CYS A 741 -18.44 -15.07 14.96
C CYS A 741 -17.70 -15.86 16.06
N ALA A 742 -16.62 -15.30 16.62
CA ALA A 742 -15.78 -15.98 17.61
C ALA A 742 -16.49 -16.24 18.94
N ASP A 743 -17.43 -15.37 19.32
CA ASP A 743 -18.12 -15.46 20.62
C ASP A 743 -19.16 -16.58 20.67
N THR A 744 -19.92 -16.73 19.59
CA THR A 744 -21.08 -17.64 19.50
C THR A 744 -20.83 -18.84 18.61
N GLY A 745 -19.81 -18.79 17.74
CA GLY A 745 -19.57 -19.83 16.72
C GLY A 745 -20.55 -19.76 15.54
N ALA A 746 -21.53 -18.85 15.60
CA ALA A 746 -22.52 -18.69 14.54
C ALA A 746 -21.86 -18.23 13.23
N ARG A 747 -22.24 -18.86 12.13
CA ARG A 747 -21.86 -18.46 10.78
C ARG A 747 -22.93 -17.51 10.24
N VAL A 748 -22.53 -16.30 9.87
CA VAL A 748 -23.45 -15.22 9.44
C VAL A 748 -22.96 -14.68 8.10
N LEU A 749 -23.89 -14.40 7.17
CA LEU A 749 -23.55 -13.79 5.88
C LEU A 749 -23.03 -12.37 6.12
N ILE A 750 -21.97 -11.96 5.45
CA ILE A 750 -21.35 -10.65 5.63
C ILE A 750 -22.34 -9.49 5.40
N ARG A 751 -23.29 -9.67 4.47
CA ARG A 751 -24.37 -8.70 4.23
C ARG A 751 -25.34 -8.53 5.42
N ASP A 752 -25.54 -9.57 6.23
CA ASP A 752 -26.42 -9.57 7.41
C ASP A 752 -25.71 -8.99 8.66
N LEU A 753 -24.40 -8.73 8.55
CA LEU A 753 -23.59 -8.08 9.58
C LEU A 753 -23.58 -6.55 9.43
N VAL A 754 -23.96 -6.01 8.27
CA VAL A 754 -23.98 -4.55 8.01
C VAL A 754 -24.79 -3.82 9.08
N GLY A 755 -24.21 -2.75 9.62
CA GLY A 755 -24.83 -1.97 10.70
C GLY A 755 -24.68 -2.56 12.11
N ARG A 756 -24.12 -3.77 12.27
CA ARG A 756 -23.74 -4.30 13.59
C ARG A 756 -22.37 -3.79 14.01
N THR A 757 -22.24 -3.46 15.30
CA THR A 757 -20.97 -3.16 15.97
C THR A 757 -20.65 -4.22 17.02
N ASP A 758 -19.45 -4.15 17.61
CA ASP A 758 -19.07 -4.82 18.87
C ASP A 758 -19.16 -6.36 18.91
N PHE A 759 -19.15 -7.02 17.76
CA PHE A 759 -19.00 -8.48 17.68
C PHE A 759 -17.55 -8.88 17.37
N TYR A 760 -17.21 -10.15 17.62
CA TYR A 760 -15.86 -10.68 17.45
C TYR A 760 -15.80 -11.74 16.35
N VAL A 761 -14.67 -11.80 15.64
CA VAL A 761 -14.36 -12.75 14.57
C VAL A 761 -12.99 -13.39 14.80
N TRP A 762 -12.72 -14.50 14.11
CA TRP A 762 -11.39 -15.11 14.09
C TRP A 762 -10.53 -14.46 13.00
N GLY A 763 -9.40 -13.88 13.39
CA GLY A 763 -8.36 -13.41 12.46
C GLY A 763 -7.01 -14.05 12.77
N LEU A 764 -6.15 -14.12 11.77
CA LEU A 764 -4.81 -14.69 11.88
C LEU A 764 -3.83 -13.61 12.34
N ASN A 765 -3.18 -13.78 13.48
CA ASN A 765 -2.02 -12.98 13.82
C ASN A 765 -0.82 -13.49 13.01
N THR A 766 -0.25 -12.64 12.13
CA THR A 766 0.85 -13.01 11.23
C THR A 766 2.19 -13.18 11.93
N GLN A 767 2.38 -12.60 13.12
CA GLN A 767 3.59 -12.74 13.92
C GLN A 767 3.60 -14.06 14.73
N THR A 768 2.44 -14.45 15.28
CA THR A 768 2.29 -15.71 16.04
C THR A 768 1.90 -16.90 15.16
N MET A 769 1.37 -16.63 13.95
CA MET A 769 0.79 -17.61 13.03
C MET A 769 -0.37 -18.43 13.65
N ARG A 770 -1.11 -17.80 14.58
CA ARG A 770 -2.25 -18.36 15.30
C ARG A 770 -3.54 -17.59 15.04
N LEU A 771 -4.67 -18.26 15.24
CA LEU A 771 -6.00 -17.63 15.15
C LEU A 771 -6.36 -16.98 16.49
N GLU A 772 -6.55 -15.67 16.45
CA GLU A 772 -6.81 -14.83 17.62
C GLU A 772 -8.21 -14.18 17.51
N ARG A 773 -8.82 -13.93 18.66
CA ARG A 773 -10.17 -13.34 18.76
C ARG A 773 -10.06 -11.83 18.55
N ALA A 774 -10.53 -11.35 17.41
CA ALA A 774 -10.43 -9.95 17.01
C ALA A 774 -11.81 -9.26 17.05
N LYS A 775 -11.86 -8.02 17.59
CA LYS A 775 -13.09 -7.21 17.62
C LYS A 775 -13.34 -6.58 16.25
N VAL A 776 -14.57 -6.63 15.76
CA VAL A 776 -15.02 -5.89 14.57
C VAL A 776 -15.51 -4.51 14.99
N SER A 777 -14.98 -3.45 14.39
CA SER A 777 -15.46 -2.08 14.63
C SER A 777 -16.67 -1.74 13.76
N ARG A 778 -16.70 -2.17 12.49
CA ARG A 778 -17.79 -1.88 11.55
C ARG A 778 -17.92 -2.96 10.47
N ALA A 779 -19.15 -3.19 10.01
CA ALA A 779 -19.47 -3.95 8.81
C ALA A 779 -20.25 -3.05 7.83
N PHE A 780 -19.88 -3.05 6.55
CA PHE A 780 -20.45 -2.11 5.57
C PHE A 780 -20.53 -2.68 4.14
N CYS A 781 -21.44 -2.11 3.36
CA CYS A 781 -21.57 -2.35 1.92
C CYS A 781 -20.65 -1.41 1.15
N THR A 782 -19.97 -1.90 0.11
CA THR A 782 -18.99 -1.13 -0.67
C THR A 782 -19.41 -0.86 -2.12
N GLY A 783 -20.59 -1.33 -2.53
CA GLY A 783 -21.20 -1.07 -3.84
C GLY A 783 -21.46 -2.35 -4.63
N ILE A 784 -21.70 -2.21 -5.94
CA ILE A 784 -21.64 -3.32 -6.90
C ILE A 784 -20.24 -3.28 -7.54
N LYS A 785 -19.58 -4.43 -7.65
CA LYS A 785 -18.23 -4.55 -8.26
C LYS A 785 -18.07 -5.88 -8.99
N PRO A 786 -17.17 -5.96 -9.98
CA PRO A 786 -16.73 -7.24 -10.55
C PRO A 786 -16.18 -8.18 -9.47
N VAL A 787 -16.72 -9.38 -9.40
CA VAL A 787 -16.32 -10.44 -8.48
C VAL A 787 -15.79 -11.65 -9.25
N PHE A 788 -14.93 -12.41 -8.57
CA PHE A 788 -14.36 -13.67 -9.03
C PHE A 788 -14.68 -14.76 -8.02
N ARG A 789 -14.82 -15.99 -8.50
CA ARG A 789 -15.04 -17.20 -7.71
C ARG A 789 -13.72 -17.95 -7.59
N LEU A 790 -13.15 -17.94 -6.40
CA LEU A 790 -11.96 -18.71 -6.05
C LEU A 790 -12.36 -20.01 -5.35
N THR A 791 -11.84 -21.15 -5.79
CA THR A 791 -12.08 -22.48 -5.18
C THR A 791 -10.77 -23.21 -4.91
N THR A 792 -10.60 -23.78 -3.71
CA THR A 792 -9.41 -24.53 -3.29
C THR A 792 -9.53 -26.04 -3.55
N ARG A 793 -8.45 -26.82 -3.42
CA ARG A 793 -8.48 -28.30 -3.62
C ARG A 793 -9.27 -29.05 -2.55
N LEU A 794 -9.36 -28.53 -1.32
CA LEU A 794 -10.31 -28.98 -0.30
C LEU A 794 -11.77 -28.65 -0.67
N GLY A 795 -12.01 -27.92 -1.76
CA GLY A 795 -13.34 -27.51 -2.21
C GLY A 795 -13.89 -26.28 -1.50
N ARG A 796 -13.09 -25.53 -0.72
CA ARG A 796 -13.57 -24.27 -0.13
C ARG A 796 -13.72 -23.23 -1.23
N THR A 797 -14.85 -22.53 -1.28
CA THR A 797 -15.15 -21.53 -2.31
C THR A 797 -15.47 -20.19 -1.67
N ILE A 798 -15.01 -19.09 -2.26
CA ILE A 798 -15.32 -17.72 -1.87
C ILE A 798 -15.49 -16.83 -3.10
N ARG A 799 -16.30 -15.79 -2.99
CA ARG A 799 -16.50 -14.77 -4.03
C ARG A 799 -15.99 -13.42 -3.53
N ALA A 800 -15.09 -12.80 -4.28
CA ALA A 800 -14.40 -11.57 -3.88
C ALA A 800 -13.99 -10.74 -5.12
N THR A 801 -13.70 -9.44 -4.94
CA THR A 801 -13.17 -8.60 -6.02
C THR A 801 -11.73 -8.97 -6.37
N GLY A 802 -11.29 -8.67 -7.60
CA GLY A 802 -9.94 -9.02 -8.09
C GLY A 802 -8.81 -8.49 -7.19
N ASN A 803 -8.95 -7.26 -6.68
CA ASN A 803 -7.98 -6.66 -5.76
C ASN A 803 -8.05 -7.19 -4.31
N HIS A 804 -8.94 -8.12 -3.97
CA HIS A 804 -9.01 -8.67 -2.61
C HIS A 804 -7.82 -9.58 -2.33
N LYS A 805 -7.09 -9.28 -1.25
CA LYS A 805 -5.87 -9.99 -0.90
C LYS A 805 -6.15 -11.23 -0.06
N PHE A 806 -5.44 -12.31 -0.37
CA PHE A 806 -5.40 -13.58 0.38
C PHE A 806 -3.97 -13.86 0.83
N TYR A 807 -3.81 -14.49 1.99
CA TYR A 807 -2.49 -14.75 2.55
C TYR A 807 -1.86 -16.00 1.91
N THR A 808 -0.68 -15.84 1.32
CA THR A 808 0.10 -16.88 0.62
C THR A 808 1.45 -17.11 1.33
N PRO A 809 2.21 -18.16 0.98
CA PRO A 809 3.56 -18.35 1.51
C PRO A 809 4.54 -17.20 1.23
N ASP A 810 4.28 -16.39 0.20
CA ASP A 810 5.12 -15.23 -0.14
C ASP A 810 4.53 -13.90 0.40
N GLY A 811 3.50 -13.97 1.27
CA GLY A 811 2.77 -12.81 1.79
C GLY A 811 1.37 -12.65 1.19
N TRP A 812 0.76 -11.47 1.39
CA TRP A 812 -0.57 -11.14 0.86
C TRP A 812 -0.52 -10.87 -0.65
N LYS A 813 -1.26 -11.64 -1.46
CA LYS A 813 -1.40 -11.43 -2.91
C LYS A 813 -2.85 -11.16 -3.29
N ARG A 814 -3.08 -10.35 -4.32
CA ARG A 814 -4.42 -10.04 -4.85
C ARG A 814 -5.02 -11.25 -5.55
N LEU A 815 -6.34 -11.38 -5.54
CA LEU A 815 -7.03 -12.49 -6.18
C LEU A 815 -6.78 -12.54 -7.70
N ASP A 816 -6.66 -11.40 -8.37
CA ASP A 816 -6.37 -11.32 -9.81
C ASP A 816 -4.93 -11.74 -10.17
N GLU A 817 -4.00 -11.70 -9.21
CA GLU A 817 -2.62 -12.22 -9.36
C GLU A 817 -2.52 -13.74 -9.17
N LEU A 818 -3.49 -14.35 -8.48
CA LEU A 818 -3.46 -15.75 -8.05
C LEU A 818 -3.81 -16.74 -9.16
N LYS A 819 -2.94 -17.74 -9.34
CA LYS A 819 -3.07 -18.76 -10.39
C LYS A 819 -3.43 -20.12 -9.82
N THR A 820 -4.06 -20.95 -10.65
CA THR A 820 -4.36 -22.35 -10.31
C THR A 820 -3.09 -23.08 -9.90
N GLY A 821 -3.10 -23.66 -8.70
CA GLY A 821 -1.96 -24.34 -8.11
C GLY A 821 -1.20 -23.54 -7.04
N ASP A 822 -1.38 -22.23 -6.93
CA ASP A 822 -0.79 -21.42 -5.85
C ASP A 822 -1.34 -21.83 -4.48
N TYR A 823 -0.57 -21.57 -3.41
CA TYR A 823 -0.97 -21.90 -2.03
C TYR A 823 -1.66 -20.72 -1.34
N LEU A 824 -2.73 -21.03 -0.61
CA LEU A 824 -3.44 -20.13 0.29
C LEU A 824 -3.39 -20.61 1.74
N ALA A 825 -3.38 -19.64 2.66
CA ALA A 825 -3.55 -19.87 4.08
C ALA A 825 -5.03 -20.06 4.41
N LEU A 826 -5.34 -21.24 4.95
CA LEU A 826 -6.64 -21.60 5.47
C LEU A 826 -6.53 -21.84 6.99
N PRO A 827 -7.57 -21.60 7.79
CA PRO A 827 -7.65 -22.15 9.14
C PRO A 827 -7.55 -23.69 9.10
N ARG A 828 -6.63 -24.23 9.92
CA ARG A 828 -6.41 -25.67 10.18
C ARG A 828 -7.40 -26.24 11.19
N ARG A 829 -7.87 -25.39 12.11
CA ARG A 829 -8.93 -25.63 13.08
C ARG A 829 -9.63 -24.30 13.37
N ILE A 830 -10.94 -24.31 13.58
CA ILE A 830 -11.66 -23.15 14.17
C ILE A 830 -11.84 -23.41 15.68
N PRO A 831 -11.41 -22.50 16.58
CA PRO A 831 -11.61 -22.67 18.02
C PRO A 831 -13.08 -22.74 18.42
N ALA A 832 -13.36 -23.32 19.59
CA ALA A 832 -14.71 -23.41 20.13
C ALA A 832 -15.25 -22.02 20.54
N PRO A 833 -16.57 -21.79 20.46
CA PRO A 833 -17.16 -20.52 20.89
C PRO A 833 -17.07 -20.34 22.41
N LYS A 834 -16.93 -19.09 22.87
CA LYS A 834 -16.87 -18.77 24.30
C LYS A 834 -18.24 -18.87 24.97
N LYS A 835 -19.32 -18.55 24.25
CA LYS A 835 -20.71 -18.70 24.70
C LYS A 835 -21.32 -19.91 24.00
N ILE A 836 -21.61 -20.95 24.80
CA ILE A 836 -22.27 -22.18 24.35
C ILE A 836 -23.72 -22.13 24.83
N THR A 837 -24.66 -22.47 23.96
CA THR A 837 -26.08 -22.69 24.32
C THR A 837 -26.33 -24.19 24.27
N PRO A 838 -26.06 -24.95 25.34
CA PRO A 838 -26.02 -26.40 25.28
C PRO A 838 -27.40 -26.98 24.93
N LYS A 839 -27.42 -27.86 23.93
CA LYS A 839 -28.52 -28.79 23.68
C LYS A 839 -28.23 -30.13 24.35
N THR A 840 -29.27 -30.90 24.64
CA THR A 840 -29.08 -32.27 25.14
C THR A 840 -28.44 -33.14 24.05
N GLU A 841 -27.72 -34.19 24.45
CA GLU A 841 -27.17 -35.15 23.50
C GLU A 841 -28.28 -35.77 22.65
N ALA A 842 -29.42 -36.08 23.25
CA ALA A 842 -30.59 -36.61 22.55
C ALA A 842 -31.12 -35.66 21.47
N GLU A 843 -31.27 -34.36 21.77
CA GLU A 843 -31.68 -33.36 20.77
C GLU A 843 -30.74 -33.35 19.55
N LEU A 844 -29.43 -33.40 19.79
CA LEU A 844 -28.41 -33.37 18.74
C LEU A 844 -28.36 -34.69 17.96
N ALA A 845 -28.57 -35.82 18.64
CA ALA A 845 -28.65 -37.13 18.05
C ALA A 845 -29.87 -37.27 17.11
N LEU A 846 -31.08 -36.96 17.61
CA LEU A 846 -32.30 -37.01 16.80
C LEU A 846 -32.22 -36.05 15.60
N LEU A 847 -31.66 -34.85 15.80
CA LEU A 847 -31.44 -33.88 14.74
C LEU A 847 -30.51 -34.41 13.65
N GLY A 848 -29.45 -35.16 14.00
CA GLY A 848 -28.56 -35.81 13.05
C GLY A 848 -29.30 -36.82 12.16
N HIS A 849 -30.08 -37.71 12.76
CA HIS A 849 -30.90 -38.69 12.02
C HIS A 849 -31.95 -38.03 11.12
N LEU A 850 -32.67 -37.01 11.61
CA LEU A 850 -33.71 -36.34 10.83
C LEU A 850 -33.16 -35.46 9.71
N ILE A 851 -31.96 -34.88 9.85
CA ILE A 851 -31.31 -34.16 8.76
C ILE A 851 -30.81 -35.11 7.68
N GLY A 852 -30.35 -36.32 8.00
CA GLY A 852 -30.01 -37.33 6.98
C GLY A 852 -31.25 -37.92 6.30
N ASP A 853 -31.72 -39.08 6.79
CA ASP A 853 -32.81 -39.85 6.17
C ASP A 853 -34.22 -39.42 6.61
N GLY A 854 -34.35 -38.35 7.40
CA GLY A 854 -35.65 -37.80 7.79
C GLY A 854 -36.38 -37.08 6.65
N CYS A 855 -37.69 -37.32 6.56
CA CYS A 855 -38.62 -36.51 5.77
C CYS A 855 -39.27 -35.45 6.68
N THR A 856 -39.01 -34.17 6.41
CA THR A 856 -39.52 -33.03 7.18
C THR A 856 -40.53 -32.17 6.40
N LEU A 857 -41.10 -32.69 5.30
CA LEU A 857 -42.02 -31.95 4.45
C LEU A 857 -43.37 -31.68 5.16
N PRO A 858 -44.02 -30.51 4.99
CA PRO A 858 -45.16 -30.11 5.84
C PRO A 858 -46.44 -30.90 5.55
N THR A 859 -46.51 -31.54 4.37
CA THR A 859 -47.65 -32.35 3.91
C THR A 859 -47.47 -33.85 4.16
N HIS A 860 -46.36 -34.25 4.77
CA HIS A 860 -46.04 -35.66 5.06
C HIS A 860 -45.94 -35.87 6.57
N ALA A 861 -46.15 -37.10 7.03
CA ALA A 861 -45.81 -37.46 8.40
C ALA A 861 -44.30 -37.27 8.61
N ILE A 862 -43.90 -36.70 9.76
CA ILE A 862 -42.47 -36.62 10.11
C ILE A 862 -41.99 -38.05 10.37
N GLN A 863 -41.10 -38.52 9.51
CA GLN A 863 -40.68 -39.92 9.48
C GLN A 863 -39.19 -40.06 9.16
N TYR A 864 -38.57 -41.11 9.70
CA TYR A 864 -37.17 -41.49 9.48
C TYR A 864 -37.11 -42.89 8.86
N THR A 865 -36.27 -43.09 7.84
CA THR A 865 -36.14 -44.36 7.12
C THR A 865 -34.73 -44.91 7.32
N THR A 866 -34.59 -46.19 7.66
CA THR A 866 -33.29 -46.86 7.81
C THR A 866 -33.38 -48.33 7.40
N ARG A 867 -32.25 -48.99 7.15
CA ARG A 867 -32.19 -50.45 6.95
C ARG A 867 -31.83 -51.22 8.22
N GLU A 868 -31.32 -50.53 9.24
CA GLU A 868 -30.79 -51.13 10.47
C GLU A 868 -31.83 -50.95 11.59
N LYS A 869 -32.17 -52.05 12.28
CA LYS A 869 -33.30 -52.09 13.22
C LYS A 869 -32.99 -51.34 14.53
N ASP A 870 -31.77 -51.50 15.02
CA ASP A 870 -31.20 -50.77 16.16
C ASP A 870 -31.27 -49.25 15.98
N LEU A 871 -31.01 -48.73 14.78
CA LEU A 871 -31.16 -47.31 14.45
C LEU A 871 -32.62 -46.85 14.47
N ALA A 872 -33.56 -47.70 14.04
CA ALA A 872 -34.98 -47.39 14.09
C ALA A 872 -35.49 -47.33 15.54
N GLU A 873 -35.05 -48.27 16.39
CA GLU A 873 -35.35 -48.30 17.82
C GLU A 873 -34.70 -47.11 18.56
N LEU A 874 -33.45 -46.76 18.23
CA LEU A 874 -32.74 -45.59 18.76
C LEU A 874 -33.46 -44.28 18.44
N VAL A 875 -33.88 -44.05 17.19
CA VAL A 875 -34.62 -42.84 16.80
C VAL A 875 -35.97 -42.74 17.50
N ALA A 876 -36.65 -43.88 17.73
CA ALA A 876 -37.88 -43.91 18.52
C ALA A 876 -37.62 -43.55 19.99
N GLN A 877 -36.58 -44.12 20.62
CA GLN A 877 -36.19 -43.82 22.00
C GLN A 877 -35.84 -42.33 22.18
N LEU A 878 -34.99 -41.78 21.31
CA LEU A 878 -34.60 -40.37 21.32
C LEU A 878 -35.81 -39.43 21.20
N ALA A 879 -36.79 -39.77 20.36
CA ALA A 879 -38.01 -38.98 20.22
C ALA A 879 -38.89 -39.01 21.48
N VAL A 880 -38.97 -40.15 22.18
CA VAL A 880 -39.67 -40.24 23.48
C VAL A 880 -38.92 -39.47 24.57
N GLU A 881 -37.58 -39.51 24.58
CA GLU A 881 -36.76 -38.76 25.54
C GLU A 881 -36.96 -37.24 25.43
N ILE A 882 -36.98 -36.71 24.20
CA ILE A 882 -37.08 -35.26 23.95
C ILE A 882 -38.53 -34.74 24.11
N PHE A 883 -39.52 -35.50 23.63
CA PHE A 883 -40.90 -35.03 23.53
C PHE A 883 -41.88 -35.68 24.53
N GLY A 884 -41.43 -36.67 25.30
CA GLY A 884 -42.23 -37.37 26.30
C GLY A 884 -43.53 -37.95 25.72
N SER A 885 -44.62 -37.81 26.49
CA SER A 885 -45.95 -38.30 26.11
C SER A 885 -46.59 -37.59 24.90
N PHE A 886 -45.97 -36.53 24.35
CA PHE A 886 -46.51 -35.78 23.20
C PHE A 886 -46.21 -36.42 21.83
N VAL A 887 -45.40 -37.49 21.80
CA VAL A 887 -45.06 -38.27 20.60
C VAL A 887 -45.20 -39.75 20.91
N ALA A 888 -45.78 -40.51 19.99
CA ALA A 888 -45.89 -41.96 20.03
C ALA A 888 -45.25 -42.54 18.76
N PRO A 889 -43.93 -42.82 18.78
CA PRO A 889 -43.23 -43.38 17.61
C PRO A 889 -43.79 -44.74 17.22
N ARG A 890 -43.92 -44.99 15.91
CA ARG A 890 -44.31 -46.29 15.36
C ARG A 890 -43.26 -46.77 14.38
N ILE A 891 -42.74 -47.98 14.59
CA ILE A 891 -41.75 -48.61 13.70
C ILE A 891 -42.48 -49.63 12.83
N ASN A 892 -42.55 -49.36 11.53
CA ASN A 892 -43.12 -50.25 10.54
C ASN A 892 -42.00 -50.89 9.71
N ALA A 893 -42.03 -52.21 9.51
CA ALA A 893 -41.13 -52.89 8.59
C ALA A 893 -41.72 -52.90 7.17
N GLU A 894 -41.00 -52.33 6.20
CA GLU A 894 -41.41 -52.24 4.80
C GLU A 894 -40.35 -52.89 3.90
N ARG A 895 -40.60 -54.15 3.52
CA ARG A 895 -39.72 -54.98 2.67
C ARG A 895 -38.30 -55.16 3.24
N SER A 896 -37.41 -54.20 3.02
CA SER A 896 -35.99 -54.22 3.39
C SER A 896 -35.52 -52.95 4.12
N TRP A 897 -36.47 -52.12 4.58
CA TRP A 897 -36.21 -50.96 5.44
C TRP A 897 -37.26 -50.86 6.56
N PHE A 898 -36.90 -50.12 7.61
CA PHE A 898 -37.77 -49.74 8.71
C PHE A 898 -38.15 -48.26 8.55
N GLN A 899 -39.44 -47.98 8.68
CA GLN A 899 -40.00 -46.63 8.67
C GLN A 899 -40.45 -46.26 10.08
N VAL A 900 -39.80 -45.26 10.68
CA VAL A 900 -40.15 -44.73 12.00
C VAL A 900 -41.04 -43.50 11.80
N TYR A 901 -42.30 -43.57 12.20
CA TYR A 901 -43.26 -42.47 12.17
C TYR A 901 -43.31 -41.76 13.52
N LEU A 902 -42.90 -40.49 13.58
CA LEU A 902 -42.93 -39.68 14.80
C LEU A 902 -44.31 -39.03 14.99
N SER A 903 -45.33 -39.88 15.16
CA SER A 903 -46.73 -39.47 15.32
C SER A 903 -46.91 -38.64 16.60
N SER A 904 -47.56 -37.48 16.53
CA SER A 904 -47.92 -36.73 17.75
C SER A 904 -49.21 -37.26 18.37
N THR A 905 -49.30 -37.14 19.69
CA THR A 905 -50.49 -37.49 20.50
C THR A 905 -51.34 -36.25 20.85
N ARG A 906 -50.95 -35.05 20.41
CA ARG A 906 -51.73 -33.81 20.58
C ARG A 906 -53.00 -33.84 19.72
N GLN A 907 -54.07 -33.17 20.18
CA GLN A 907 -55.22 -32.88 19.32
C GLN A 907 -54.83 -31.83 18.27
N HIS A 908 -54.96 -32.18 16.99
CA HIS A 908 -54.66 -31.31 15.86
C HIS A 908 -55.90 -30.53 15.42
N THR A 909 -56.05 -29.31 15.91
CA THR A 909 -57.01 -28.32 15.39
C THR A 909 -56.37 -27.43 14.32
N HIS A 910 -57.17 -26.61 13.62
CA HIS A 910 -56.67 -25.74 12.55
C HIS A 910 -55.57 -24.79 13.07
N GLY A 911 -54.37 -24.87 12.47
CA GLY A 911 -53.18 -24.11 12.88
C GLY A 911 -52.23 -24.83 13.87
N VAL A 912 -52.63 -25.95 14.48
CA VAL A 912 -51.80 -26.65 15.49
C VAL A 912 -50.85 -27.67 14.85
N LYS A 913 -49.57 -27.30 14.72
CA LYS A 913 -48.48 -28.17 14.26
C LYS A 913 -48.18 -29.30 15.28
N SER A 914 -47.60 -30.41 14.80
CA SER A 914 -47.04 -31.46 15.67
C SER A 914 -45.85 -30.94 16.48
N VAL A 915 -45.55 -31.53 17.63
CA VAL A 915 -44.43 -31.08 18.50
C VAL A 915 -43.09 -31.16 17.76
N VAL A 916 -42.90 -32.23 16.99
CA VAL A 916 -41.70 -32.43 16.18
C VAL A 916 -41.66 -31.40 15.06
N SER A 917 -42.78 -31.12 14.40
CA SER A 917 -42.86 -30.07 13.37
C SER A 917 -42.56 -28.69 13.96
N GLU A 918 -43.12 -28.34 15.12
CA GLU A 918 -42.91 -27.08 15.86
C GLU A 918 -41.44 -26.92 16.32
N TRP A 919 -40.77 -28.01 16.69
CA TRP A 919 -39.33 -28.04 16.99
C TRP A 919 -38.48 -27.84 15.73
N LEU A 920 -38.77 -28.56 14.64
CA LEU A 920 -38.09 -28.40 13.34
C LEU A 920 -38.28 -27.01 12.72
N ASP A 921 -39.45 -26.37 12.96
CA ASP A 921 -39.78 -25.01 12.52
C ASP A 921 -38.92 -23.98 13.25
N ARG A 922 -38.81 -24.09 14.58
CA ARG A 922 -37.92 -23.26 15.42
C ARG A 922 -36.43 -23.45 15.09
N LEU A 923 -36.04 -24.60 14.57
CA LEU A 923 -34.69 -24.87 14.05
C LEU A 923 -34.50 -24.41 12.59
N GLY A 924 -35.57 -23.98 11.90
CA GLY A 924 -35.51 -23.49 10.52
C GLY A 924 -35.22 -24.58 9.47
N ILE A 925 -35.63 -25.82 9.73
CA ILE A 925 -35.42 -27.01 8.87
C ILE A 925 -36.69 -27.79 8.54
N LEU A 926 -37.86 -27.36 9.03
CA LEU A 926 -39.15 -27.86 8.53
C LEU A 926 -39.30 -27.50 7.04
N GLY A 927 -39.79 -28.44 6.25
CA GLY A 927 -40.12 -28.24 4.83
C GLY A 927 -38.96 -28.29 3.84
N LEU A 928 -37.71 -28.46 4.29
CA LEU A 928 -36.55 -28.52 3.39
C LEU A 928 -36.49 -29.84 2.62
N ARG A 929 -36.39 -29.76 1.28
CA ARG A 929 -36.08 -30.93 0.43
C ARG A 929 -34.61 -31.31 0.56
N SER A 930 -34.24 -32.52 0.13
CA SER A 930 -32.89 -33.09 0.28
C SER A 930 -31.71 -32.20 -0.18
N TYR A 931 -31.92 -31.37 -1.21
CA TYR A 931 -30.93 -30.42 -1.75
C TYR A 931 -30.94 -29.04 -1.07
N GLU A 932 -31.93 -28.77 -0.22
CA GLU A 932 -32.13 -27.52 0.54
C GLU A 932 -31.73 -27.67 2.01
N LYS A 933 -31.59 -28.92 2.48
CA LYS A 933 -31.12 -29.26 3.83
C LYS A 933 -29.81 -28.55 4.17
N ARG A 934 -29.66 -28.14 5.42
CA ARG A 934 -28.51 -27.37 5.96
C ARG A 934 -28.41 -27.61 7.46
N VAL A 935 -27.27 -27.30 8.07
CA VAL A 935 -27.12 -27.45 9.52
C VAL A 935 -27.74 -26.23 10.25
N PRO A 936 -28.60 -26.42 11.27
CA PRO A 936 -29.13 -25.31 12.07
C PRO A 936 -28.04 -24.49 12.74
N LYS A 937 -28.23 -23.17 12.83
CA LYS A 937 -27.26 -22.24 13.46
C LYS A 937 -26.92 -22.63 14.91
N GLN A 938 -27.86 -23.23 15.62
CA GLN A 938 -27.74 -23.73 16.99
C GLN A 938 -26.69 -24.85 17.13
N VAL A 939 -26.45 -25.66 16.10
CA VAL A 939 -25.41 -26.71 16.12
C VAL A 939 -24.01 -26.11 16.11
N PHE A 940 -23.80 -25.04 15.33
CA PHE A 940 -22.53 -24.30 15.31
C PHE A 940 -22.20 -23.61 16.65
N GLN A 941 -23.21 -23.41 17.51
CA GLN A 941 -23.10 -22.81 18.85
C GLN A 941 -22.81 -23.85 19.97
N GLN A 942 -22.72 -25.15 19.65
CA GLN A 942 -22.46 -26.21 20.64
C GLN A 942 -20.98 -26.31 21.03
N SER A 943 -20.70 -27.03 22.12
CA SER A 943 -19.35 -27.51 22.45
C SER A 943 -18.78 -28.41 21.32
N ASN A 944 -17.49 -28.72 21.36
CA ASN A 944 -16.91 -29.65 20.39
C ASN A 944 -17.50 -31.06 20.53
N GLU A 945 -17.85 -31.47 21.75
CA GLU A 945 -18.56 -32.74 22.03
C GLU A 945 -19.96 -32.74 21.42
N GLY A 946 -20.76 -31.67 21.62
CA GLY A 946 -22.09 -31.58 21.01
C GLY A 946 -22.05 -31.56 19.47
N VAL A 947 -21.04 -30.91 18.87
CA VAL A 947 -20.79 -31.00 17.42
C VAL A 947 -20.42 -32.42 17.01
N ALA A 948 -19.61 -33.13 17.79
CA ALA A 948 -19.23 -34.50 17.52
C ALA A 948 -20.42 -35.48 17.65
N THR A 949 -21.27 -35.34 18.67
CA THR A 949 -22.51 -36.11 18.84
C THR A 949 -23.47 -35.86 17.67
N PHE A 950 -23.70 -34.61 17.26
CA PHE A 950 -24.49 -34.32 16.05
C PHE A 950 -23.91 -35.00 14.79
N LEU A 951 -22.60 -34.88 14.56
CA LEU A 951 -21.93 -35.50 13.41
C LEU A 951 -21.97 -37.03 13.46
N ARG A 952 -21.87 -37.65 14.65
CA ARG A 952 -21.94 -39.11 14.87
C ARG A 952 -23.25 -39.68 14.34
N HIS A 953 -24.37 -39.10 14.76
CA HIS A 953 -25.70 -39.54 14.34
C HIS A 953 -26.01 -39.16 12.89
N LEU A 954 -25.51 -38.02 12.39
CA LEU A 954 -25.62 -37.65 10.98
C LEU A 954 -24.86 -38.61 10.06
N TRP A 955 -23.62 -39.00 10.40
CA TRP A 955 -22.81 -39.91 9.56
C TRP A 955 -23.39 -41.32 9.43
N VAL A 956 -24.29 -41.68 10.34
CA VAL A 956 -24.98 -42.97 10.33
C VAL A 956 -26.12 -43.01 9.29
N THR A 957 -26.48 -41.87 8.69
CA THR A 957 -27.35 -41.77 7.50
C THR A 957 -26.55 -41.96 6.19
N ASP A 958 -26.50 -40.98 5.29
CA ASP A 958 -25.75 -40.97 4.02
C ASP A 958 -24.19 -41.05 4.15
N GLY A 959 -23.67 -41.34 5.33
CA GLY A 959 -22.23 -41.55 5.54
C GLY A 959 -21.79 -42.97 5.17
N CYS A 960 -20.66 -43.06 4.48
CA CYS A 960 -19.98 -44.29 4.11
C CYS A 960 -18.69 -44.42 4.91
N ILE A 961 -18.48 -45.61 5.50
CA ILE A 961 -17.24 -46.03 6.15
C ILE A 961 -16.97 -47.45 5.63
N CYS A 962 -16.01 -47.61 4.73
CA CYS A 962 -15.67 -48.93 4.19
C CYS A 962 -14.16 -49.09 4.01
N LEU A 963 -13.68 -50.33 4.22
CA LEU A 963 -12.29 -50.69 3.99
C LEU A 963 -12.14 -51.25 2.55
N ASN A 964 -11.60 -50.43 1.63
CA ASN A 964 -11.20 -50.95 0.33
C ASN A 964 -9.87 -51.73 0.46
N LYS A 965 -9.58 -52.61 -0.52
CA LYS A 965 -8.36 -53.46 -0.58
C LYS A 965 -7.00 -52.74 -0.40
N ILE A 966 -6.96 -51.41 -0.49
CA ILE A 966 -5.73 -50.60 -0.49
C ILE A 966 -5.76 -49.52 0.61
N TYR A 967 -6.92 -48.94 0.93
CA TYR A 967 -7.04 -47.86 1.92
C TYR A 967 -8.51 -47.67 2.39
N PRO A 968 -8.76 -47.25 3.65
CA PRO A 968 -10.08 -46.85 4.12
C PRO A 968 -10.69 -45.72 3.30
N ASN A 969 -11.97 -45.86 2.94
CA ASN A 969 -12.76 -44.84 2.29
C ASN A 969 -13.86 -44.35 3.25
N VAL A 970 -13.76 -43.09 3.67
CA VAL A 970 -14.67 -42.49 4.64
C VAL A 970 -15.18 -41.16 4.08
N TYR A 971 -16.47 -41.09 3.79
CA TYR A 971 -17.09 -39.88 3.24
C TYR A 971 -18.57 -39.78 3.61
N TYR A 972 -19.13 -38.58 3.53
CA TYR A 972 -20.58 -38.33 3.64
C TYR A 972 -21.10 -37.81 2.30
N ALA A 973 -22.16 -38.41 1.75
CA ALA A 973 -22.77 -37.98 0.50
C ALA A 973 -24.03 -37.16 0.75
N THR A 974 -24.27 -36.12 -0.04
CA THR A 974 -25.56 -35.40 0.01
C THR A 974 -25.86 -34.73 -1.32
N SER A 975 -27.13 -34.40 -1.59
CA SER A 975 -27.53 -33.56 -2.72
C SER A 975 -27.55 -32.06 -2.38
N SER A 976 -27.35 -31.68 -1.12
CA SER A 976 -27.26 -30.28 -0.69
C SER A 976 -25.82 -29.78 -0.66
N TYR A 977 -25.55 -28.75 -1.45
CA TYR A 977 -24.30 -27.99 -1.39
C TYR A 977 -24.07 -27.39 0.01
N HIS A 978 -25.11 -26.79 0.61
CA HIS A 978 -24.99 -26.14 1.92
C HIS A 978 -24.67 -27.13 3.03
N LEU A 979 -25.36 -28.30 3.07
CA LEU A 979 -25.10 -29.33 4.06
C LEU A 979 -23.67 -29.87 3.96
N ALA A 980 -23.13 -30.09 2.76
CA ALA A 980 -21.76 -30.55 2.57
C ALA A 980 -20.71 -29.56 3.14
N PHE A 981 -20.88 -28.26 2.90
CA PHE A 981 -19.99 -27.22 3.42
C PHE A 981 -20.16 -26.96 4.92
N ASP A 982 -21.37 -27.13 5.44
CA ASP A 982 -21.63 -27.06 6.87
C ASP A 982 -20.94 -28.22 7.62
N ILE A 983 -21.07 -29.46 7.12
CA ILE A 983 -20.38 -30.63 7.67
C ILE A 983 -18.85 -30.44 7.60
N GLN A 984 -18.30 -29.95 6.47
CA GLN A 984 -16.87 -29.61 6.37
C GLN A 984 -16.46 -28.58 7.44
N SER A 985 -17.31 -27.59 7.72
CA SER A 985 -17.03 -26.54 8.71
C SER A 985 -17.13 -27.04 10.16
N LEU A 986 -18.05 -27.98 10.45
CA LEU A 986 -18.14 -28.65 11.75
C LEU A 986 -16.93 -29.56 12.00
N LEU A 987 -16.53 -30.37 11.00
CA LEU A 987 -15.32 -31.19 11.07
C LEU A 987 -14.07 -30.34 11.30
N LEU A 988 -14.00 -29.14 10.69
CA LEU A 988 -12.91 -28.20 10.91
C LEU A 988 -12.82 -27.70 12.37
N ARG A 989 -13.93 -27.58 13.12
CA ARG A 989 -13.87 -27.28 14.57
C ARG A 989 -13.19 -28.39 15.38
N LEU A 990 -13.39 -29.64 14.94
CA LEU A 990 -12.74 -30.83 15.50
C LEU A 990 -11.29 -31.03 15.01
N GLY A 991 -10.79 -30.13 14.15
CA GLY A 991 -9.44 -30.22 13.57
C GLY A 991 -9.30 -31.30 12.49
N ILE A 992 -10.40 -31.64 11.80
CA ILE A 992 -10.47 -32.61 10.72
C ILE A 992 -10.61 -31.85 9.39
N ASN A 993 -9.62 -31.92 8.50
CA ASN A 993 -9.61 -31.16 7.24
C ASN A 993 -10.21 -31.95 6.07
N ALA A 994 -11.53 -32.11 6.08
CA ALA A 994 -12.27 -32.81 5.03
C ALA A 994 -12.26 -32.06 3.68
N ARG A 995 -12.31 -32.82 2.57
CA ARG A 995 -12.43 -32.30 1.21
C ARG A 995 -13.89 -32.41 0.74
N VAL A 996 -14.46 -31.34 0.20
CA VAL A 996 -15.73 -31.40 -0.53
C VAL A 996 -15.45 -31.61 -2.02
N SER A 997 -16.13 -32.56 -2.65
CA SER A 997 -16.07 -32.80 -4.10
C SER A 997 -17.47 -32.90 -4.69
N ARG A 998 -17.70 -32.24 -5.83
CA ARG A 998 -18.89 -32.44 -6.67
C ARG A 998 -18.72 -33.76 -7.44
N VAL A 999 -19.76 -34.59 -7.44
CA VAL A 999 -19.82 -35.88 -8.13
C VAL A 999 -21.05 -35.85 -9.04
N PRO A 1000 -20.86 -35.74 -10.36
CA PRO A 1000 -21.98 -35.75 -11.31
C PRO A 1000 -22.77 -37.05 -11.22
N GLN A 1001 -24.10 -36.95 -11.29
CA GLN A 1001 -25.00 -38.12 -11.32
C GLN A 1001 -25.79 -38.13 -12.63
N PRO A 1002 -25.17 -38.55 -13.76
CA PRO A 1002 -25.86 -38.65 -15.03
C PRO A 1002 -27.13 -39.50 -14.88
N ASN A 1003 -28.21 -39.05 -15.52
CA ASN A 1003 -29.54 -39.68 -15.51
C ASN A 1003 -30.27 -39.69 -14.14
N LYS A 1004 -29.77 -39.01 -13.09
CA LYS A 1004 -30.49 -38.85 -11.81
C LYS A 1004 -30.89 -37.39 -11.48
N GLY A 1005 -30.75 -36.49 -12.44
CA GLY A 1005 -31.29 -35.12 -12.39
C GLY A 1005 -30.58 -34.11 -11.48
N ARG A 1006 -29.81 -34.56 -10.46
CA ARG A 1006 -29.03 -33.68 -9.57
C ARG A 1006 -27.72 -34.32 -9.16
N ASP A 1007 -26.67 -33.52 -9.11
CA ASP A 1007 -25.35 -33.94 -8.65
C ASP A 1007 -25.32 -34.19 -7.13
N GLN A 1008 -24.33 -34.97 -6.70
CA GLN A 1008 -24.01 -35.15 -5.28
C GLN A 1008 -22.76 -34.36 -4.90
N TYR A 1009 -22.67 -34.01 -3.62
CA TYR A 1009 -21.50 -33.46 -2.97
C TYR A 1009 -21.02 -34.46 -1.92
N HIS A 1010 -19.76 -34.88 -2.04
CA HIS A 1010 -19.14 -35.83 -1.11
C HIS A 1010 -18.18 -35.07 -0.19
N VAL A 1011 -18.36 -35.20 1.12
CA VAL A 1011 -17.46 -34.69 2.17
C VAL A 1011 -16.53 -35.83 2.56
N ILE A 1012 -15.31 -35.83 2.03
CA ILE A 1012 -14.37 -36.95 2.07
C ILE A 1012 -13.31 -36.72 3.14
N LEU A 1013 -13.14 -37.68 4.05
CA LEU A 1013 -12.04 -37.73 5.01
C LEU A 1013 -10.87 -38.49 4.39
N GLN A 1014 -9.66 -37.95 4.49
CA GLN A 1014 -8.52 -38.45 3.71
C GLN A 1014 -7.19 -38.29 4.47
N GLY A 1015 -6.53 -39.41 4.75
CA GLY A 1015 -5.29 -39.46 5.52
C GLY A 1015 -5.50 -39.98 6.93
N GLN A 1016 -4.51 -40.70 7.46
CA GLN A 1016 -4.61 -41.44 8.73
C GLN A 1016 -4.99 -40.53 9.91
N THR A 1017 -4.37 -39.36 10.03
CA THR A 1017 -4.60 -38.42 11.14
C THR A 1017 -6.05 -37.92 11.20
N ASP A 1018 -6.64 -37.57 10.06
CA ASP A 1018 -8.01 -37.04 9.98
C ASP A 1018 -9.06 -38.15 10.20
N ILE A 1019 -8.80 -39.36 9.67
CA ILE A 1019 -9.71 -40.51 9.84
C ILE A 1019 -9.65 -41.05 11.28
N LEU A 1020 -8.48 -41.11 11.91
CA LEU A 1020 -8.37 -41.50 13.33
C LEU A 1020 -9.01 -40.44 14.24
N ARG A 1021 -8.78 -39.12 14.02
CA ARG A 1021 -9.50 -38.08 14.76
C ARG A 1021 -11.02 -38.18 14.61
N PHE A 1022 -11.51 -38.54 13.42
CA PHE A 1022 -12.93 -38.81 13.24
C PHE A 1022 -13.38 -40.01 14.08
N ALA A 1023 -12.64 -41.12 14.06
CA ALA A 1023 -12.96 -42.30 14.86
C ALA A 1023 -12.95 -42.02 16.38
N ASP A 1024 -12.03 -41.16 16.84
CA ASP A 1024 -11.79 -40.89 18.27
C ASP A 1024 -12.72 -39.81 18.83
N LEU A 1025 -13.03 -38.77 18.07
CA LEU A 1025 -13.88 -37.66 18.52
C LEU A 1025 -15.35 -37.85 18.11
N VAL A 1026 -15.60 -38.22 16.85
CA VAL A 1026 -16.96 -38.36 16.31
C VAL A 1026 -17.47 -39.78 16.54
N GLY A 1027 -16.75 -40.79 16.07
CA GLY A 1027 -17.20 -42.19 16.11
C GLY A 1027 -18.45 -42.44 15.25
N THR A 1028 -19.18 -43.50 15.57
CA THR A 1028 -20.45 -43.89 14.94
C THR A 1028 -21.40 -44.48 15.99
N VAL A 1029 -22.68 -44.61 15.60
CA VAL A 1029 -23.66 -45.50 16.26
C VAL A 1029 -24.16 -46.54 15.25
N GLY A 1030 -24.88 -47.55 15.73
CA GLY A 1030 -25.34 -48.68 14.92
C GLY A 1030 -24.29 -49.77 14.77
N GLU A 1031 -24.71 -51.03 14.85
CA GLU A 1031 -23.79 -52.20 14.86
C GLU A 1031 -22.90 -52.23 13.60
N TYR A 1032 -23.50 -52.08 12.42
CA TYR A 1032 -22.82 -52.19 11.13
C TYR A 1032 -21.72 -51.14 10.94
N LYS A 1033 -22.01 -49.87 11.25
CA LYS A 1033 -21.06 -48.77 11.10
C LYS A 1033 -19.99 -48.75 12.20
N THR A 1034 -20.34 -49.20 13.40
CA THR A 1034 -19.37 -49.36 14.50
C THR A 1034 -18.37 -50.48 14.20
N GLN A 1035 -18.81 -51.62 13.67
CA GLN A 1035 -17.93 -52.69 13.20
C GLN A 1035 -17.02 -52.21 12.04
N SER A 1036 -17.59 -51.50 11.07
CA SER A 1036 -16.85 -50.94 9.94
C SER A 1036 -15.77 -49.93 10.37
N LEU A 1037 -16.05 -49.10 11.38
CA LEU A 1037 -15.08 -48.17 11.96
C LEU A 1037 -13.97 -48.89 12.74
N ALA A 1038 -14.30 -49.99 13.44
CA ALA A 1038 -13.31 -50.81 14.13
C ALA A 1038 -12.29 -51.44 13.16
N GLN A 1039 -12.76 -51.97 12.02
CA GLN A 1039 -11.88 -52.49 10.94
C GLN A 1039 -10.93 -51.41 10.39
N VAL A 1040 -11.41 -50.16 10.28
CA VAL A 1040 -10.58 -49.02 9.84
C VAL A 1040 -9.51 -48.66 10.88
N ARG A 1041 -9.83 -48.75 12.19
CA ARG A 1041 -8.83 -48.57 13.26
C ARG A 1041 -7.78 -49.67 13.23
N GLU A 1042 -8.18 -50.93 13.11
CA GLU A 1042 -7.27 -52.08 13.01
C GLU A 1042 -6.32 -51.95 11.82
N PHE A 1043 -6.84 -51.60 10.64
CA PHE A 1043 -6.03 -51.36 9.44
C PHE A 1043 -4.90 -50.35 9.67
N PHE A 1044 -5.17 -49.25 10.38
CA PHE A 1044 -4.18 -48.22 10.70
C PHE A 1044 -3.23 -48.57 11.86
N GLY A 1045 -3.62 -49.52 12.71
CA GLY A 1045 -2.72 -50.12 13.71
C GLY A 1045 -1.61 -50.94 13.05
N VAL A 1046 -1.96 -51.71 12.01
CA VAL A 1046 -1.02 -52.51 11.22
C VAL A 1046 -0.26 -51.65 10.19
N ASN A 1047 -0.96 -50.79 9.45
CA ASN A 1047 -0.41 -50.02 8.34
C ASN A 1047 -0.21 -48.54 8.70
N LYS A 1048 1.00 -48.17 9.16
CA LYS A 1048 1.38 -46.77 9.38
C LYS A 1048 1.52 -46.02 8.05
N ALA A 1049 0.54 -45.18 7.72
CA ALA A 1049 0.49 -44.39 6.51
C ALA A 1049 0.99 -42.95 6.76
N ILE A 1050 2.12 -42.57 6.18
CA ILE A 1050 2.67 -41.21 6.30
C ILE A 1050 1.77 -40.21 5.54
N SER A 1051 1.01 -39.39 6.28
CA SER A 1051 0.17 -38.34 5.69
C SER A 1051 1.01 -37.20 5.11
N LYS A 1052 0.97 -37.02 3.79
CA LYS A 1052 1.67 -35.94 3.05
C LYS A 1052 0.78 -34.72 2.76
N ARG A 1053 -0.25 -34.47 3.58
CA ARG A 1053 -1.29 -33.44 3.33
C ARG A 1053 -1.10 -32.12 4.08
N ASP A 1054 -1.06 -32.18 5.42
CA ASP A 1054 -0.75 -31.02 6.26
C ASP A 1054 0.75 -30.73 6.21
N VAL A 1055 1.14 -29.96 5.20
CA VAL A 1055 2.53 -29.70 4.84
C VAL A 1055 2.83 -28.21 4.70
N ILE A 1056 4.07 -27.85 5.03
CA ILE A 1056 4.63 -26.52 4.87
C ILE A 1056 5.28 -26.45 3.48
N PRO A 1057 4.85 -25.52 2.60
CA PRO A 1057 5.39 -25.37 1.25
C PRO A 1057 6.92 -25.21 1.21
N ASN A 1058 7.57 -25.82 0.21
CA ASN A 1058 9.02 -25.85 0.10
C ASN A 1058 9.67 -24.45 -0.02
N ASN A 1059 9.05 -23.52 -0.75
CA ASN A 1059 9.48 -22.13 -0.86
C ASN A 1059 9.51 -21.40 0.49
N LEU A 1060 8.55 -21.69 1.38
CA LEU A 1060 8.44 -21.07 2.69
C LEU A 1060 9.56 -21.53 3.64
N TRP A 1061 9.63 -22.84 3.92
CA TRP A 1061 10.54 -23.34 4.95
C TRP A 1061 12.01 -23.36 4.51
N LYS A 1062 12.30 -23.53 3.21
CA LYS A 1062 13.68 -23.58 2.68
C LYS A 1062 14.46 -22.31 3.01
N LYS A 1063 13.83 -21.14 2.82
CA LYS A 1063 14.45 -19.84 3.07
C LYS A 1063 14.84 -19.68 4.54
N THR A 1064 13.90 -19.93 5.44
CA THR A 1064 14.11 -19.89 6.90
C THR A 1064 15.15 -20.91 7.36
N ALA A 1065 15.14 -22.13 6.82
CA ALA A 1065 16.12 -23.15 7.17
C ALA A 1065 17.55 -22.79 6.73
N VAL A 1066 17.73 -22.20 5.55
CA VAL A 1066 19.05 -21.73 5.10
C VAL A 1066 19.58 -20.60 5.99
N MET A 1067 18.72 -19.66 6.40
CA MET A 1067 19.08 -18.58 7.34
C MET A 1067 19.46 -19.13 8.72
N ALA A 1068 18.69 -20.07 9.27
CA ALA A 1068 19.00 -20.72 10.54
C ALA A 1068 20.30 -21.53 10.49
N MET A 1069 20.58 -22.23 9.38
CA MET A 1069 21.85 -22.92 9.17
C MET A 1069 23.04 -21.96 9.19
N GLN A 1070 22.91 -20.76 8.59
CA GLN A 1070 23.94 -19.73 8.62
C GLN A 1070 24.16 -19.20 10.05
N GLN A 1071 23.08 -18.90 10.79
CA GLN A 1071 23.15 -18.42 12.18
C GLN A 1071 23.85 -19.41 13.14
N VAL A 1072 23.60 -20.72 12.96
CA VAL A 1072 24.19 -21.79 13.79
C VAL A 1072 25.55 -22.27 13.24
N GLY A 1073 26.05 -21.68 12.14
CA GLY A 1073 27.31 -22.09 11.50
C GLY A 1073 27.29 -23.52 10.94
N MET A 1074 26.12 -24.07 10.66
CA MET A 1074 25.92 -25.48 10.33
C MET A 1074 25.98 -25.73 8.82
N THR A 1075 26.93 -26.56 8.39
CA THR A 1075 27.03 -26.98 6.98
C THR A 1075 25.88 -27.91 6.59
N HIS A 1076 25.60 -27.97 5.28
CA HIS A 1076 24.56 -28.84 4.72
C HIS A 1076 24.79 -30.33 5.02
N ALA A 1077 26.05 -30.78 5.10
CA ALA A 1077 26.40 -32.14 5.52
C ALA A 1077 26.05 -32.41 6.99
N GLN A 1078 26.46 -31.52 7.91
CA GLN A 1078 26.16 -31.62 9.35
C GLN A 1078 24.64 -31.60 9.62
N PHE A 1079 23.88 -30.78 8.87
CA PHE A 1079 22.42 -30.76 8.95
C PHE A 1079 21.81 -32.10 8.52
N CYS A 1080 22.25 -32.67 7.39
CA CYS A 1080 21.77 -33.97 6.91
C CYS A 1080 22.12 -35.11 7.87
N GLN A 1081 23.28 -35.04 8.51
CA GLN A 1081 23.71 -35.98 9.56
C GLN A 1081 22.79 -35.89 10.79
N LYS A 1082 22.52 -34.68 11.32
CA LYS A 1082 21.55 -34.46 12.41
C LYS A 1082 20.12 -34.92 12.06
N MET A 1083 19.74 -34.86 10.79
CA MET A 1083 18.43 -35.34 10.31
C MET A 1083 18.37 -36.85 10.05
N GLY A 1084 19.48 -37.59 10.19
CA GLY A 1084 19.53 -39.05 10.02
C GLY A 1084 19.30 -39.53 8.59
N THR A 1085 19.69 -38.73 7.58
CA THR A 1085 19.44 -39.03 6.16
C THR A 1085 20.71 -39.42 5.40
N SER A 1086 20.63 -40.47 4.57
CA SER A 1086 21.73 -40.98 3.73
C SER A 1086 22.18 -40.00 2.63
N ASP A 1087 23.43 -40.14 2.14
CA ASP A 1087 24.05 -39.23 1.17
C ASP A 1087 23.21 -38.99 -0.10
N SER A 1088 22.62 -40.04 -0.67
CA SER A 1088 21.75 -39.93 -1.86
C SER A 1088 20.47 -39.13 -1.62
N SER A 1089 20.08 -38.91 -0.36
CA SER A 1089 18.88 -38.15 0.02
C SER A 1089 19.13 -36.65 0.19
N GLN A 1090 20.39 -36.21 0.34
CA GLN A 1090 20.73 -34.89 0.88
C GLN A 1090 20.22 -33.73 0.02
N ARG A 1091 20.44 -33.76 -1.30
CA ARG A 1091 19.96 -32.72 -2.24
C ARG A 1091 18.43 -32.66 -2.35
N LEU A 1092 17.71 -33.71 -1.96
CA LEU A 1092 16.26 -33.81 -2.09
C LEU A 1092 15.48 -33.28 -0.88
N ILE A 1093 16.13 -33.01 0.25
CA ILE A 1093 15.43 -32.51 1.45
C ILE A 1093 14.80 -31.14 1.15
N PHE A 1094 15.56 -30.22 0.56
CA PHE A 1094 15.13 -28.84 0.24
C PHE A 1094 14.26 -28.69 -1.02
N THR A 1095 13.94 -29.77 -1.73
CA THR A 1095 13.03 -29.74 -2.88
C THR A 1095 11.59 -30.10 -2.51
N HIS A 1096 11.36 -30.70 -1.33
CA HIS A 1096 10.06 -31.21 -0.90
C HIS A 1096 9.38 -30.33 0.16
N ASN A 1097 8.04 -30.39 0.24
CA ASN A 1097 7.29 -29.84 1.36
C ASN A 1097 7.56 -30.64 2.65
N LEU A 1098 7.52 -30.00 3.82
CA LEU A 1098 7.67 -30.68 5.11
C LEU A 1098 6.33 -30.97 5.76
N THR A 1099 6.11 -32.20 6.24
CA THR A 1099 5.05 -32.48 7.23
C THR A 1099 5.36 -31.79 8.55
N ARG A 1100 4.36 -31.48 9.38
CA ARG A 1100 4.57 -30.78 10.67
C ARG A 1100 5.57 -31.46 11.60
N GLU A 1101 5.49 -32.79 11.72
CA GLU A 1101 6.44 -33.57 12.51
C GLU A 1101 7.88 -33.43 11.98
N ARG A 1102 8.06 -33.46 10.66
CA ARG A 1102 9.39 -33.29 10.05
C ARG A 1102 9.88 -31.85 10.17
N ALA A 1103 8.99 -30.87 10.04
CA ALA A 1103 9.30 -29.45 10.28
C ALA A 1103 9.74 -29.19 11.73
N LEU A 1104 9.09 -29.81 12.72
CA LEU A 1104 9.50 -29.72 14.12
C LEU A 1104 10.87 -30.38 14.36
N ARG A 1105 11.15 -31.52 13.73
CA ARG A 1105 12.50 -32.13 13.77
C ARG A 1105 13.57 -31.23 13.15
N VAL A 1106 13.28 -30.62 11.99
CA VAL A 1106 14.19 -29.64 11.34
C VAL A 1106 14.39 -28.41 12.23
N ALA A 1107 13.32 -27.87 12.82
CA ALA A 1107 13.37 -26.74 13.75
C ALA A 1107 14.26 -27.04 14.96
N ASN A 1108 14.11 -28.22 15.57
CA ASN A 1108 14.93 -28.65 16.70
C ASN A 1108 16.40 -28.89 16.29
N ALA A 1109 16.65 -29.48 15.10
CA ALA A 1109 18.00 -29.72 14.60
C ALA A 1109 18.76 -28.41 14.31
N LEU A 1110 18.06 -27.38 13.84
CA LEU A 1110 18.57 -26.05 13.49
C LEU A 1110 18.39 -25.00 14.60
N GLN A 1111 17.83 -25.38 15.76
CA GLN A 1111 17.50 -24.46 16.88
C GLN A 1111 16.71 -23.20 16.45
N SER A 1112 15.83 -23.34 15.45
CA SER A 1112 15.08 -22.23 14.85
C SER A 1112 13.66 -22.12 15.42
N ASP A 1113 13.42 -21.08 16.22
CA ASP A 1113 12.08 -20.78 16.73
C ASP A 1113 11.10 -20.38 15.61
N GLU A 1114 11.56 -19.81 14.50
CA GLU A 1114 10.71 -19.51 13.34
C GLU A 1114 10.16 -20.77 12.69
N LEU A 1115 11.00 -21.78 12.44
CA LEU A 1115 10.56 -23.08 11.93
C LEU A 1115 9.67 -23.82 12.94
N LYS A 1116 9.91 -23.63 14.24
CA LYS A 1116 9.08 -24.18 15.32
C LYS A 1116 7.68 -23.54 15.34
N LYS A 1117 7.59 -22.21 15.21
CA LYS A 1117 6.32 -21.48 15.00
C LYS A 1117 5.60 -21.99 13.75
N MET A 1118 6.29 -22.13 12.62
CA MET A 1118 5.68 -22.67 11.38
C MET A 1118 5.20 -24.13 11.55
N ALA A 1119 5.92 -24.96 12.30
CA ALA A 1119 5.50 -26.34 12.59
C ALA A 1119 4.27 -26.42 13.51
N GLN A 1120 4.03 -25.39 14.33
CA GLN A 1120 2.96 -25.31 15.32
C GLN A 1120 1.82 -24.35 14.97
N SER A 1121 1.79 -23.80 13.74
CA SER A 1121 0.80 -22.80 13.32
C SER A 1121 -0.62 -23.34 13.13
N ASP A 1122 -1.61 -22.46 13.26
CA ASP A 1122 -3.03 -22.74 13.01
C ASP A 1122 -3.41 -22.63 11.52
N ILE A 1123 -2.43 -22.40 10.64
CA ILE A 1123 -2.62 -22.29 9.19
C ILE A 1123 -2.47 -23.67 8.56
N TYR A 1124 -3.39 -24.05 7.67
CA TYR A 1124 -3.25 -25.12 6.69
C TYR A 1124 -2.98 -24.51 5.31
N TRP A 1125 -2.00 -25.03 4.58
CA TRP A 1125 -1.67 -24.56 3.23
C TRP A 1125 -2.37 -25.43 2.18
N ASP A 1126 -3.47 -24.93 1.62
CA ASP A 1126 -4.17 -25.60 0.50
C ASP A 1126 -3.86 -24.91 -0.83
N ARG A 1127 -4.02 -25.61 -1.94
CA ARG A 1127 -3.81 -25.05 -3.28
C ARG A 1127 -5.10 -24.57 -3.92
N ILE A 1128 -5.02 -23.54 -4.74
CA ILE A 1128 -6.11 -23.08 -5.61
C ILE A 1128 -6.38 -24.17 -6.67
N ALA A 1129 -7.64 -24.49 -6.87
CA ALA A 1129 -8.13 -25.42 -7.88
C ALA A 1129 -8.69 -24.67 -9.10
N THR A 1130 -9.49 -23.62 -8.87
CA THR A 1130 -9.96 -22.69 -9.92
C THR A 1130 -10.04 -21.25 -9.39
N ASN A 1131 -9.91 -20.29 -10.30
CA ASN A 1131 -10.09 -18.85 -10.08
C ASN A 1131 -10.73 -18.28 -11.35
N GLU A 1132 -12.01 -17.92 -11.28
CA GLU A 1132 -12.85 -17.65 -12.46
C GLU A 1132 -13.68 -16.36 -12.27
N PRO A 1133 -13.87 -15.51 -13.30
CA PRO A 1133 -14.79 -14.37 -13.21
C PRO A 1133 -16.23 -14.82 -12.87
N ALA A 1134 -16.93 -14.02 -12.06
CA ALA A 1134 -18.24 -14.36 -11.51
C ALA A 1134 -19.28 -13.22 -11.66
N GLY A 1135 -19.07 -12.31 -12.61
CA GLY A 1135 -19.98 -11.19 -12.90
C GLY A 1135 -19.82 -10.00 -11.96
N GLU A 1136 -20.79 -9.08 -11.96
CA GLU A 1136 -20.84 -7.94 -11.06
C GLU A 1136 -21.93 -8.13 -10.00
N GLU A 1137 -21.55 -8.10 -8.72
CA GLU A 1137 -22.49 -8.30 -7.61
C GLU A 1137 -22.21 -7.33 -6.46
N LYS A 1138 -23.17 -7.24 -5.52
CA LYS A 1138 -23.07 -6.35 -4.36
C LYS A 1138 -22.04 -6.88 -3.36
N VAL A 1139 -21.07 -6.06 -3.01
CA VAL A 1139 -19.91 -6.40 -2.19
C VAL A 1139 -19.87 -5.63 -0.87
N PHE A 1140 -19.17 -6.22 0.10
CA PHE A 1140 -19.17 -5.87 1.52
C PHE A 1140 -17.78 -6.07 2.13
N ASP A 1141 -17.52 -5.43 3.27
CA ASP A 1141 -16.28 -5.64 4.03
C ASP A 1141 -16.49 -5.45 5.55
N LEU A 1142 -15.54 -5.96 6.34
CA LEU A 1142 -15.49 -5.86 7.80
C LEU A 1142 -14.20 -5.16 8.26
N THR A 1143 -14.31 -4.18 9.15
CA THR A 1143 -13.13 -3.59 9.79
C THR A 1143 -12.73 -4.29 11.09
N VAL A 1144 -11.49 -4.79 11.11
CA VAL A 1144 -10.88 -5.52 12.23
C VAL A 1144 -9.60 -4.81 12.68
N PRO A 1145 -9.64 -3.92 13.70
CA PRO A 1145 -8.52 -3.04 14.03
C PRO A 1145 -7.29 -3.68 14.66
N THR A 1146 -7.35 -4.94 15.11
CA THR A 1146 -6.25 -5.57 15.88
C THR A 1146 -5.31 -6.43 15.05
N VAL A 1147 -5.86 -7.28 14.17
CA VAL A 1147 -5.09 -8.23 13.33
C VAL A 1147 -5.21 -7.95 11.83
N HIS A 1148 -6.04 -6.97 11.44
CA HIS A 1148 -6.21 -6.51 10.05
C HIS A 1148 -6.56 -7.59 9.02
N ASN A 1149 -7.16 -8.70 9.47
CA ASN A 1149 -7.72 -9.74 8.63
C ASN A 1149 -8.78 -10.53 9.41
N PHE A 1150 -9.57 -11.34 8.72
CA PHE A 1150 -10.56 -12.22 9.33
C PHE A 1150 -10.74 -13.52 8.54
N THR A 1151 -11.55 -14.42 9.08
CA THR A 1151 -11.89 -15.70 8.45
C THR A 1151 -13.28 -15.65 7.80
N ALA A 1152 -13.34 -15.82 6.48
CA ALA A 1152 -14.57 -15.89 5.70
C ALA A 1152 -14.60 -17.17 4.84
N ASN A 1153 -15.72 -17.90 4.82
CA ASN A 1153 -15.86 -19.23 4.17
C ASN A 1153 -14.78 -20.25 4.58
N ASN A 1154 -14.16 -20.08 5.75
CA ASN A 1154 -12.97 -20.80 6.20
C ASN A 1154 -11.73 -20.57 5.31
N LEU A 1155 -11.50 -19.34 4.84
CA LEU A 1155 -10.25 -18.81 4.29
C LEU A 1155 -9.85 -17.53 5.03
N THR A 1156 -8.56 -17.21 5.07
CA THR A 1156 -8.03 -15.99 5.71
C THR A 1156 -7.96 -14.83 4.70
N VAL A 1157 -8.62 -13.71 5.00
CA VAL A 1157 -8.85 -12.58 4.07
C VAL A 1157 -8.55 -11.22 4.72
N SER A 1158 -8.00 -10.28 3.95
CA SER A 1158 -7.53 -8.95 4.41
C SER A 1158 -8.63 -7.96 4.80
N ASN A 1159 -8.29 -6.93 5.58
CA ASN A 1159 -9.14 -5.78 5.99
C ASN A 1159 -8.90 -4.50 5.11
N SER A 1160 -9.75 -3.49 5.27
CA SER A 1160 -9.66 -2.11 4.74
C SER A 1160 -8.99 -1.07 5.67
N ILE A 1161 -8.53 0.05 5.07
CA ILE A 1161 -7.63 1.09 5.64
C ILE A 1161 -8.37 2.27 6.33
N GLU A 1162 -9.66 2.46 6.06
CA GLU A 1162 -10.40 3.76 6.12
C GLU A 1162 -10.55 4.49 7.49
N GLN A 1163 -10.14 3.92 8.64
CA GLN A 1163 -10.63 4.39 9.94
C GLN A 1163 -9.80 5.48 10.65
N ASP A 1164 -8.50 5.59 10.38
CA ASP A 1164 -7.57 6.32 11.26
C ASP A 1164 -7.61 7.86 11.13
N SER A 1165 -8.20 8.41 10.06
CA SER A 1165 -8.46 9.86 9.88
C SER A 1165 -9.72 10.37 10.59
N ASP A 1166 -9.80 11.69 10.79
CA ASP A 1166 -10.95 12.37 11.41
C ASP A 1166 -11.72 13.24 10.41
N LEU A 1167 -11.00 13.89 9.48
CA LEU A 1167 -11.53 14.62 8.34
C LEU A 1167 -10.99 14.02 7.03
N ILE A 1168 -11.87 13.83 6.04
CA ILE A 1168 -11.49 13.48 4.66
C ILE A 1168 -12.18 14.44 3.70
N VAL A 1169 -11.36 15.10 2.90
CA VAL A 1169 -11.76 16.06 1.88
C VAL A 1169 -11.35 15.53 0.52
N PHE A 1170 -12.26 15.55 -0.44
CA PHE A 1170 -11.93 15.33 -1.84
C PHE A 1170 -11.98 16.63 -2.65
N ILE A 1171 -11.10 16.72 -3.63
CA ILE A 1171 -11.12 17.80 -4.63
C ILE A 1171 -11.63 17.23 -5.94
N TYR A 1172 -12.69 17.82 -6.47
CA TYR A 1172 -13.25 17.55 -7.78
C TYR A 1172 -13.36 18.84 -8.59
N ARG A 1173 -13.09 18.78 -9.89
CA ARG A 1173 -13.23 19.90 -10.83
C ARG A 1173 -13.92 19.33 -12.07
N ASP A 1174 -15.14 19.75 -12.34
CA ASP A 1174 -15.98 19.13 -13.36
C ASP A 1174 -15.42 19.35 -14.77
N GLU A 1175 -14.84 20.54 -15.02
CA GLU A 1175 -14.07 20.93 -16.21
C GLU A 1175 -12.89 20.00 -16.59
N VAL A 1176 -12.44 19.14 -15.67
CA VAL A 1176 -11.38 18.14 -15.95
C VAL A 1176 -11.95 16.92 -16.67
N TYR A 1177 -13.22 16.62 -16.42
CA TYR A 1177 -13.90 15.41 -16.87
C TYR A 1177 -14.97 15.66 -17.94
N ASN A 1178 -15.51 16.89 -18.01
CA ASN A 1178 -16.58 17.29 -18.92
C ASN A 1178 -16.20 18.56 -19.70
N GLU A 1179 -16.10 18.45 -21.03
CA GLU A 1179 -15.59 19.49 -21.94
C GLU A 1179 -16.46 20.78 -21.95
N ASP A 1180 -17.79 20.61 -21.87
CA ASP A 1180 -18.80 21.67 -21.89
C ASP A 1180 -19.30 22.05 -20.49
N SER A 1181 -18.55 21.75 -19.43
CA SER A 1181 -18.97 22.05 -18.06
C SER A 1181 -19.26 23.56 -17.89
N PRO A 1182 -20.42 23.96 -17.34
CA PRO A 1182 -20.70 25.35 -17.02
C PRO A 1182 -19.87 25.85 -15.83
N ASP A 1183 -19.29 24.92 -15.06
CA ASP A 1183 -18.57 25.18 -13.81
C ASP A 1183 -17.04 25.30 -14.05
N LYS A 1184 -16.64 25.98 -15.12
CA LYS A 1184 -15.21 26.23 -15.42
C LYS A 1184 -14.59 27.19 -14.41
N GLY A 1185 -13.37 26.87 -13.97
CA GLY A 1185 -12.71 27.55 -12.86
C GLY A 1185 -13.28 27.25 -11.47
N LEU A 1186 -14.30 26.40 -11.34
CA LEU A 1186 -14.87 25.99 -10.05
C LEU A 1186 -14.34 24.62 -9.60
N ALA A 1187 -14.05 24.51 -8.31
CA ALA A 1187 -13.62 23.28 -7.64
C ALA A 1187 -14.62 22.91 -6.53
N GLU A 1188 -15.20 21.72 -6.65
CA GLU A 1188 -15.97 21.05 -5.60
C GLU A 1188 -15.04 20.49 -4.53
N ILE A 1189 -15.14 21.04 -3.33
CA ILE A 1189 -14.50 20.55 -2.11
C ILE A 1189 -15.51 19.68 -1.37
N ILE A 1190 -15.37 18.36 -1.49
CA ILE A 1190 -16.32 17.36 -0.99
C ILE A 1190 -15.81 16.81 0.35
N ILE A 1191 -16.41 17.24 1.45
CA ILE A 1191 -16.16 16.67 2.79
C ILE A 1191 -16.89 15.33 2.88
N ALA A 1192 -16.16 14.23 2.74
CA ALA A 1192 -16.72 12.88 2.66
C ALA A 1192 -16.78 12.14 4.01
N LYS A 1193 -16.00 12.58 4.99
CA LYS A 1193 -15.97 12.07 6.36
C LYS A 1193 -15.55 13.19 7.30
N GLN A 1194 -16.31 13.44 8.35
CA GLN A 1194 -15.95 14.35 9.44
C GLN A 1194 -16.45 13.74 10.76
N ARG A 1195 -15.61 13.70 11.79
CA ARG A 1195 -16.01 13.14 13.11
C ARG A 1195 -16.86 14.09 13.94
N ASN A 1196 -16.56 15.39 13.85
CA ASN A 1196 -17.03 16.39 14.81
C ASN A 1196 -18.04 17.39 14.19
N GLY A 1197 -18.54 17.14 12.99
CA GLY A 1197 -19.47 18.04 12.29
C GLY A 1197 -20.03 17.45 10.98
N PRO A 1198 -20.79 18.24 10.21
CA PRO A 1198 -21.51 17.78 9.02
C PRO A 1198 -20.61 17.46 7.82
N ILE A 1199 -21.07 16.55 6.98
CA ILE A 1199 -20.49 16.28 5.64
C ILE A 1199 -21.21 17.08 4.57
N GLY A 1200 -20.56 17.38 3.44
CA GLY A 1200 -21.14 18.12 2.34
C GLY A 1200 -20.12 18.60 1.30
N THR A 1201 -20.62 19.15 0.19
CA THR A 1201 -19.81 19.77 -0.86
C THR A 1201 -19.88 21.30 -0.78
N ARG A 1202 -18.77 21.97 -1.07
CA ARG A 1202 -18.64 23.43 -1.22
C ARG A 1202 -17.86 23.80 -2.47
N HIS A 1203 -17.96 25.05 -2.90
CA HIS A 1203 -17.36 25.49 -4.16
C HIS A 1203 -16.33 26.59 -3.93
N LEU A 1204 -15.10 26.35 -4.39
CA LEU A 1204 -14.03 27.34 -4.43
C LEU A 1204 -13.70 27.69 -5.88
N SER A 1205 -13.32 28.94 -6.13
CA SER A 1205 -12.78 29.35 -7.42
C SER A 1205 -11.29 29.00 -7.50
N PHE A 1206 -10.81 28.48 -8.63
CA PHE A 1206 -9.41 28.09 -8.83
C PHE A 1206 -8.75 28.92 -9.94
N ARG A 1207 -7.76 29.73 -9.57
CA ARG A 1207 -6.94 30.55 -10.48
C ARG A 1207 -5.66 29.80 -10.82
N GLY A 1208 -5.67 29.08 -11.95
CA GLY A 1208 -4.56 28.22 -12.38
C GLY A 1208 -3.22 28.95 -12.51
N ASN A 1209 -3.23 30.13 -13.14
CA ASN A 1209 -2.07 31.01 -13.37
C ASN A 1209 -1.42 31.60 -12.10
N LEU A 1210 -2.14 31.58 -10.97
CA LEU A 1210 -1.64 31.98 -9.64
C LEU A 1210 -1.40 30.77 -8.73
N THR A 1211 -1.73 29.56 -9.20
CA THR A 1211 -1.82 28.34 -8.39
C THR A 1211 -2.63 28.52 -7.09
N LYS A 1212 -3.72 29.32 -7.16
CA LYS A 1212 -4.45 29.81 -5.98
C LYS A 1212 -5.92 29.38 -5.99
N PHE A 1213 -6.41 28.90 -4.83
CA PHE A 1213 -7.83 28.73 -4.55
C PHE A 1213 -8.37 29.98 -3.83
N GLU A 1214 -9.60 30.40 -4.17
CA GLU A 1214 -10.28 31.58 -3.62
C GLU A 1214 -11.74 31.25 -3.26
N ASN A 1215 -12.36 32.04 -2.38
CA ASN A 1215 -13.79 31.92 -2.08
C ASN A 1215 -14.61 32.23 -3.34
N SER A 1216 -15.61 31.40 -3.65
CA SER A 1216 -16.53 31.67 -4.75
C SER A 1216 -17.43 32.87 -4.45
N THR A 1217 -17.67 33.71 -5.46
CA THR A 1217 -18.62 34.83 -5.36
C THR A 1217 -19.89 34.54 -6.17
N PRO A 1218 -21.06 35.11 -5.82
CA PRO A 1218 -22.32 34.85 -6.54
C PRO A 1218 -22.35 35.27 -8.03
N ASN A 1219 -21.32 35.95 -8.53
CA ASN A 1219 -21.23 36.49 -9.89
C ASN A 1219 -20.14 35.81 -10.77
N ASP A 1220 -19.41 34.80 -10.28
CA ASP A 1220 -18.27 34.22 -11.02
C ASP A 1220 -18.69 33.44 -12.30
N SER A 1221 -19.98 33.24 -12.56
CA SER A 1221 -20.51 32.62 -13.79
C SER A 1221 -20.41 33.47 -15.07
N TYR A 1222 -19.66 34.59 -15.03
CA TYR A 1222 -19.65 35.61 -16.10
C TYR A 1222 -18.28 35.94 -16.71
N TYR A 1223 -17.16 35.43 -16.17
CA TYR A 1223 -15.83 35.71 -16.70
C TYR A 1223 -15.29 34.57 -17.58
N GLY A 1224 -15.86 34.49 -18.77
CA GLY A 1224 -15.30 33.77 -19.91
C GLY A 1224 -14.94 34.72 -21.05
N GLU A 1225 -13.72 35.25 -21.02
CA GLU A 1225 -12.99 35.82 -22.17
C GLU A 1225 -11.56 35.25 -22.19
#